data_AF-A0A1T4W2S5-F1
#
_entry.id   AF-A0A1T4W2S5-F1
#
_cell.length_a   1.000
_cell.length_b   1.000
_cell.length_c   1.000
_cell.angle_alpha   90.00
_cell.angle_beta   90.00
_cell.angle_gamma   90.00
#
_symmetry.space_group_name_H-M   'P 1'
#
loop_
_entity.id
_entity.type
_entity.pdbx_description
1 polymer ?
#
loop_
_entity_poly.entity_id
_entity_poly.type
_entity_poly.pdbx_seq_one_letter_code
_entity_poly.pdbx_strand_id
1 'polypeptide(L)'
;MRVYLALLSHERNVTHDFAPHIHSCAENVLPFRIHDYSTAVQHAENDHLSVFVWDNDTTADTEKRLFQAHDGKVVVSSGYIRDGSSLKENVDEILHAEIVDNSTAQRFGGIYSLLLADVDRGAVTAWNTIVNVDQVYWAKGEGCVCVGNHPVLVHLAATQKTMPEYDLSTFMPFLTAGIFAHDKMPFAGLNILPANSILRISPEEQCSVERIDDYTNWTNPVCREPDEAFYDELTAIFLDNIRSFGDLGKPIKLGLSGGRDSRLVAAALKYVGADFMTSTHGLPDDPNVILAKKVADVLDIDNEYLPTSSELKNPVVSADPVAVNVNALLVSGGVLRGFVVPDFAFNDRFVPSQYAHLSGGGGDELIRGGYALFMDPETDDAEQVRNYLRHRYLSRAEYIRSAHREDYQQKYIDQWMQGTIGKNCYDVLDRAHLLFGFGRYACGIYKSATVNGRSKYWPYADAAFVKVARSVPVEKRVSEELIFEMMKRIAPQALLDLPFKDKRWNFEQKGVSPLSPGGLAGWKRREPLSRAKGGRVWGDWRYMVGRELRDVFYDMILHNPKADALFNVLDRRKVESLFGEAAIYKKNISRFLWNALSASILVSNEWIRSGNNAKEQMIRVDYPWDAVDASLVGKLNGCYTNTIEKRAANDERLIKNITKVLKVYFKNNKNQIKETSWSVNLDDALAETLAEGFFDTAKTLLDNELVRLASRASAVQAKFHVADAAWNEYLAAKMVSLGSGKVSLASLLERRTEVAGGLNNRLRQYARTYAASVQEPIREILKAGELKDVGTSLGVNGEPRGDSLNRAMLEAILESFHVKAVQ
;
A
#
# COMPACT_ATOMS: atom_id res chain seq x y z
N MET A 1 4.15 -3.09 25.90
CA MET A 1 4.82 -4.02 24.97
C MET A 1 5.37 -5.14 25.83
N ARG A 2 5.05 -6.36 25.45
CA ARG A 2 5.60 -7.54 26.09
C ARG A 2 6.59 -8.23 25.19
N VAL A 3 7.71 -8.61 25.77
CA VAL A 3 8.72 -9.45 25.14
C VAL A 3 8.93 -10.69 25.98
N TYR A 4 9.01 -11.85 25.32
CA TYR A 4 9.40 -13.08 25.97
C TYR A 4 10.50 -13.80 25.21
N LEU A 5 11.27 -14.59 25.93
CA LEU A 5 12.34 -15.45 25.43
C LEU A 5 12.38 -16.73 26.26
N ALA A 6 12.18 -17.89 25.64
CA ALA A 6 12.53 -19.17 26.21
C ALA A 6 13.89 -19.63 25.64
N LEU A 7 14.76 -20.13 26.52
CA LEU A 7 16.03 -20.74 26.13
C LEU A 7 16.09 -22.16 26.70
N LEU A 8 16.27 -23.13 25.82
CA LEU A 8 16.56 -24.52 26.16
C LEU A 8 18.03 -24.81 25.87
N SER A 9 18.80 -25.27 26.85
CA SER A 9 20.19 -25.72 26.70
C SER A 9 20.32 -27.22 26.95
N HIS A 10 21.17 -27.89 26.17
CA HIS A 10 21.39 -29.33 26.27
C HIS A 10 22.55 -29.73 27.19
N GLU A 11 23.50 -28.81 27.43
CA GLU A 11 24.77 -29.14 28.09
C GLU A 11 25.16 -28.14 29.19
N ARG A 12 24.60 -26.93 29.14
CA ARG A 12 25.03 -25.81 29.95
C ARG A 12 23.90 -25.34 30.87
N ASN A 13 24.28 -24.68 31.94
CA ASN A 13 23.36 -24.17 32.93
C ASN A 13 22.84 -22.80 32.46
N VAL A 14 21.53 -22.67 32.25
CA VAL A 14 20.96 -21.46 31.64
C VAL A 14 21.14 -20.24 32.55
N THR A 15 20.88 -20.39 33.85
CA THR A 15 20.98 -19.29 34.82
C THR A 15 22.41 -18.74 34.91
N HIS A 16 23.41 -19.61 34.95
CA HIS A 16 24.81 -19.22 35.11
C HIS A 16 25.45 -18.78 33.79
N ASP A 17 25.24 -19.54 32.71
CA ASP A 17 26.01 -19.39 31.48
C ASP A 17 25.35 -18.43 30.48
N PHE A 18 24.02 -18.29 30.50
CA PHE A 18 23.28 -17.53 29.48
C PHE A 18 22.58 -16.29 30.04
N ALA A 19 22.01 -16.35 31.25
CA ALA A 19 21.18 -15.28 31.78
C ALA A 19 21.90 -13.91 31.84
N PRO A 20 23.16 -13.79 32.29
CA PRO A 20 23.87 -12.50 32.30
C PRO A 20 23.98 -11.89 30.89
N HIS A 21 24.26 -12.73 29.90
CA HIS A 21 24.33 -12.30 28.49
C HIS A 21 22.95 -11.89 27.97
N ILE A 22 21.90 -12.66 28.25
CA ILE A 22 20.52 -12.35 27.84
C ILE A 22 20.06 -11.01 28.42
N HIS A 23 20.31 -10.77 29.72
CA HIS A 23 19.98 -9.49 30.35
C HIS A 23 20.73 -8.33 29.70
N SER A 24 22.04 -8.48 29.48
CA SER A 24 22.84 -7.48 28.76
C SER A 24 22.32 -7.23 27.33
N CYS A 25 21.92 -8.26 26.61
CA CYS A 25 21.31 -8.11 25.29
C CYS A 25 19.97 -7.37 25.37
N ALA A 26 19.09 -7.74 26.30
CA ALA A 26 17.79 -7.10 26.49
C ALA A 26 17.92 -5.60 26.81
N GLU A 27 18.85 -5.21 27.68
CA GLU A 27 19.17 -3.80 27.97
C GLU A 27 19.52 -3.00 26.71
N ASN A 28 20.16 -3.66 25.74
CA ASN A 28 20.71 -3.01 24.56
C ASN A 28 19.73 -2.93 23.37
N VAL A 29 18.74 -3.83 23.31
CA VAL A 29 17.88 -4.00 22.13
C VAL A 29 16.39 -3.82 22.39
N LEU A 30 15.96 -3.79 23.65
CA LEU A 30 14.55 -3.54 23.95
C LEU A 30 14.26 -2.03 23.92
N PRO A 31 13.07 -1.63 23.41
CA PRO A 31 12.68 -0.23 23.27
C PRO A 31 12.28 0.45 24.59
N PHE A 32 12.67 -0.10 25.74
CA PHE A 32 12.34 0.44 27.05
C PHE A 32 13.38 0.00 28.09
N ARG A 33 13.54 0.80 29.15
CA ARG A 33 14.54 0.60 30.21
C ARG A 33 14.17 -0.58 31.09
N ILE A 34 14.73 -1.77 30.84
CA ILE A 34 14.27 -3.00 31.49
C ILE A 34 14.25 -2.97 33.04
N HIS A 35 15.09 -2.17 33.68
CA HIS A 35 15.13 -2.05 35.15
C HIS A 35 13.97 -1.25 35.74
N ASP A 36 13.30 -0.43 34.92
CA ASP A 36 12.15 0.39 35.34
C ASP A 36 10.83 -0.38 35.24
N TYR A 37 10.86 -1.63 34.78
CA TYR A 37 9.69 -2.39 34.34
C TYR A 37 9.67 -3.82 34.89
N SER A 38 8.51 -4.47 34.82
CA SER A 38 8.35 -5.83 35.35
C SER A 38 9.17 -6.83 34.54
N THR A 39 10.06 -7.53 35.23
CA THR A 39 10.80 -8.69 34.73
C THR A 39 10.35 -9.93 35.49
N ALA A 40 9.93 -10.96 34.76
CA ALA A 40 9.69 -12.28 35.32
C ALA A 40 10.66 -13.27 34.69
N VAL A 41 11.28 -14.10 35.53
CA VAL A 41 12.16 -15.17 35.08
C VAL A 41 11.73 -16.44 35.80
N GLN A 42 11.48 -17.50 35.03
CA GLN A 42 11.28 -18.85 35.56
C GLN A 42 12.37 -19.76 35.03
N HIS A 43 12.94 -20.56 35.94
CA HIS A 43 13.93 -21.57 35.62
C HIS A 43 13.34 -22.97 35.90
N ALA A 44 13.74 -23.94 35.09
CA ALA A 44 13.58 -25.35 35.42
C ALA A 44 14.47 -25.75 36.59
N GLU A 45 14.08 -26.78 37.36
CA GLU A 45 14.91 -27.28 38.47
C GLU A 45 16.27 -27.79 38.01
N ASN A 46 16.33 -28.38 36.80
CA ASN A 46 17.57 -28.82 36.17
C ASN A 46 18.36 -27.70 35.50
N ASP A 47 17.82 -26.48 35.48
CA ASP A 47 18.42 -25.28 34.90
C ASP A 47 18.79 -25.41 33.41
N HIS A 48 18.11 -26.31 32.68
CA HIS A 48 18.26 -26.48 31.24
C HIS A 48 17.24 -25.67 30.43
N LEU A 49 16.16 -25.22 31.06
CA LEU A 49 15.15 -24.36 30.44
C LEU A 49 14.94 -23.12 31.30
N SER A 50 14.93 -21.94 30.68
CA SER A 50 14.50 -20.71 31.33
C SER A 50 13.62 -19.88 30.43
N VAL A 51 12.63 -19.21 31.04
CA VAL A 51 11.72 -18.28 30.38
C VAL A 51 11.93 -16.90 30.98
N PHE A 52 12.28 -15.94 30.13
CA PHE A 52 12.44 -14.54 30.45
C PHE A 52 11.27 -13.75 29.87
N VAL A 53 10.67 -12.88 30.67
CA VAL A 53 9.58 -11.99 30.24
C VAL A 53 9.86 -10.57 30.69
N TRP A 54 9.72 -9.63 29.76
CA TRP A 54 9.79 -8.19 30.00
C TRP A 54 8.46 -7.55 29.56
N ASP A 55 7.89 -6.72 30.42
CA ASP A 55 6.67 -5.97 30.10
C ASP A 55 6.80 -4.54 30.60
N ASN A 56 6.59 -3.56 29.70
CA ASN A 56 6.71 -2.15 30.05
C ASN A 56 5.41 -1.54 30.62
N ASP A 57 4.31 -2.29 30.69
CA ASP A 57 3.09 -1.82 31.37
C ASP A 57 3.19 -2.08 32.87
N THR A 58 3.56 -1.06 33.65
CA THR A 58 3.63 -1.12 35.12
C THR A 58 2.27 -1.01 35.81
N THR A 59 1.19 -0.76 35.06
CA THR A 59 -0.15 -0.50 35.62
C THR A 59 -1.06 -1.72 35.67
N ALA A 60 -0.61 -2.86 35.13
CA ALA A 60 -1.42 -4.06 35.07
C ALA A 60 -1.37 -4.85 36.38
N ASP A 61 -2.57 -5.13 36.90
CA ASP A 61 -2.93 -6.38 37.58
C ASP A 61 -2.37 -7.55 36.74
N THR A 62 -1.25 -8.12 37.16
CA THR A 62 -0.44 -9.10 36.41
C THR A 62 -1.25 -10.34 35.99
N GLU A 63 -2.38 -10.60 36.66
CA GLU A 63 -3.35 -11.65 36.31
C GLU A 63 -4.05 -11.45 34.95
N LYS A 64 -4.07 -10.24 34.38
CA LYS A 64 -4.85 -9.99 33.14
C LYS A 64 -4.08 -10.19 31.84
N ARG A 65 -2.77 -10.47 31.89
CA ARG A 65 -1.94 -10.61 30.69
C ARG A 65 -0.85 -11.62 31.00
N LEU A 66 -1.08 -12.88 30.67
CA LEU A 66 -0.52 -13.96 31.48
C LEU A 66 0.94 -14.31 31.14
N PHE A 67 1.79 -14.10 32.14
CA PHE A 67 2.82 -15.04 32.58
C PHE A 67 2.22 -15.78 33.78
N GLN A 68 1.99 -17.08 33.66
CA GLN A 68 1.53 -17.92 34.77
C GLN A 68 2.44 -19.13 34.88
N ALA A 69 2.82 -19.46 36.10
CA ALA A 69 3.55 -20.67 36.43
C ALA A 69 2.68 -21.56 37.32
N HIS A 70 2.49 -22.82 36.93
CA HIS A 70 1.77 -23.83 37.71
C HIS A 70 2.35 -25.20 37.41
N ASP A 71 2.65 -26.00 38.44
CA ASP A 71 3.11 -27.39 38.33
C ASP A 71 4.14 -27.64 37.22
N GLY A 72 5.26 -26.91 37.28
CA GLY A 72 6.36 -27.09 36.32
C GLY A 72 6.04 -26.61 34.89
N LYS A 73 4.96 -25.85 34.69
CA LYS A 73 4.63 -25.24 33.39
C LYS A 73 4.53 -23.73 33.49
N VAL A 74 4.97 -23.06 32.42
CA VAL A 74 4.92 -21.61 32.27
C VAL A 74 4.23 -21.27 30.97
N VAL A 75 3.14 -20.50 31.04
CA VAL A 75 2.47 -19.97 29.85
C VAL A 75 2.73 -18.47 29.77
N VAL A 76 3.19 -18.03 28.60
CA VAL A 76 3.39 -16.62 28.27
C VAL A 76 2.60 -16.29 27.01
N SER A 77 1.77 -15.26 27.08
CA SER A 77 1.13 -14.67 25.90
C SER A 77 1.59 -13.24 25.69
N SER A 78 1.74 -12.85 24.43
CA SER A 78 1.86 -11.46 24.00
C SER A 78 0.74 -11.15 23.01
N GLY A 79 0.23 -9.93 23.05
CA GLY A 79 -0.96 -9.52 22.31
C GLY A 79 -2.24 -9.60 23.13
N TYR A 80 -3.34 -10.01 22.49
CA TYR A 80 -4.63 -10.28 23.12
C TYR A 80 -5.28 -11.55 22.54
N ILE A 81 -5.85 -12.36 23.41
CA ILE A 81 -6.59 -13.60 23.10
C ILE A 81 -8.08 -13.37 23.37
N ARG A 82 -8.95 -13.97 22.57
CA ARG A 82 -10.41 -13.93 22.74
C ARG A 82 -11.04 -15.29 22.48
N ASP A 83 -11.94 -15.75 23.33
CA ASP A 83 -12.78 -16.93 23.05
C ASP A 83 -14.12 -16.96 23.80
N GLY A 84 -14.45 -15.90 24.53
CA GLY A 84 -15.69 -15.81 25.30
C GLY A 84 -15.56 -16.30 26.75
N SER A 85 -14.46 -16.96 27.11
CA SER A 85 -14.03 -17.20 28.49
C SER A 85 -13.05 -16.11 28.95
N SER A 86 -12.81 -16.06 30.26
CA SER A 86 -11.76 -15.19 30.78
C SER A 86 -10.39 -15.71 30.33
N LEU A 87 -9.44 -14.80 30.09
CA LEU A 87 -8.06 -15.16 29.74
C LEU A 87 -7.45 -16.14 30.76
N LYS A 88 -7.83 -16.01 32.03
CA LYS A 88 -7.40 -16.89 33.13
C LYS A 88 -7.86 -18.33 32.91
N GLU A 89 -9.14 -18.56 32.61
CA GLU A 89 -9.67 -19.90 32.34
C GLU A 89 -8.95 -20.57 31.15
N ASN A 90 -8.62 -19.79 30.11
CA ASN A 90 -7.95 -20.34 28.93
C ASN A 90 -6.52 -20.77 29.22
N VAL A 91 -5.81 -19.98 30.01
CA VAL A 91 -4.45 -20.34 30.42
C VAL A 91 -4.45 -21.43 31.47
N ASP A 92 -5.41 -21.44 32.39
CA ASP A 92 -5.61 -22.55 33.30
C ASP A 92 -5.83 -23.84 32.50
N GLU A 93 -6.66 -23.84 31.46
CA GLU A 93 -6.82 -25.01 30.59
C GLU A 93 -5.50 -25.44 29.93
N ILE A 94 -4.71 -24.51 29.39
CA ILE A 94 -3.40 -24.80 28.78
C ILE A 94 -2.42 -25.38 29.82
N LEU A 95 -2.40 -24.85 31.05
CA LEU A 95 -1.52 -25.30 32.13
C LEU A 95 -1.90 -26.71 32.61
N HIS A 96 -3.18 -26.99 32.75
CA HIS A 96 -3.67 -28.28 33.23
C HIS A 96 -3.73 -29.36 32.14
N ALA A 97 -3.65 -28.99 30.85
CA ALA A 97 -3.61 -29.94 29.75
C ALA A 97 -2.31 -30.77 29.79
N GLU A 98 -2.44 -32.10 29.74
CA GLU A 98 -1.29 -33.02 29.66
C GLU A 98 -0.52 -32.83 28.33
N ILE A 99 -1.27 -32.61 27.25
CA ILE A 99 -0.77 -32.29 25.92
C ILE A 99 -1.61 -31.15 25.37
N VAL A 100 -0.97 -30.02 25.04
CA VAL A 100 -1.64 -28.93 24.32
C VAL A 100 -1.59 -29.26 22.83
N ASP A 101 -2.73 -29.73 22.33
CA ASP A 101 -2.93 -30.03 20.93
C ASP A 101 -3.21 -28.76 20.10
N ASN A 102 -3.33 -28.92 18.80
CA ASN A 102 -3.58 -27.80 17.90
C ASN A 102 -4.98 -27.19 18.10
N SER A 103 -5.95 -27.95 18.63
CA SER A 103 -7.34 -27.50 18.79
C SER A 103 -7.45 -26.36 19.81
N THR A 104 -6.60 -26.40 20.84
CA THR A 104 -6.56 -25.36 21.89
C THR A 104 -6.18 -24.00 21.32
N ALA A 105 -5.21 -23.93 20.41
CA ALA A 105 -4.82 -22.68 19.77
C ALA A 105 -5.79 -22.27 18.63
N GLN A 106 -6.51 -23.22 18.01
CA GLN A 106 -7.42 -22.94 16.90
C GLN A 106 -8.67 -22.15 17.32
N ARG A 107 -9.17 -22.39 18.53
CA ARG A 107 -10.40 -21.75 19.05
C ARG A 107 -10.23 -20.28 19.42
N PHE A 108 -9.00 -19.85 19.69
CA PHE A 108 -8.71 -18.49 20.10
C PHE A 108 -8.79 -17.51 18.93
N GLY A 109 -9.58 -16.45 19.11
CA GLY A 109 -9.50 -15.19 18.39
C GLY A 109 -8.44 -14.25 18.94
N GLY A 110 -8.38 -13.06 18.36
CA GLY A 110 -7.47 -11.98 18.69
C GLY A 110 -6.17 -11.96 17.89
N ILE A 111 -5.23 -11.14 18.36
CA ILE A 111 -3.87 -11.02 17.82
C ILE A 111 -2.94 -11.43 18.93
N TYR A 112 -2.35 -12.62 18.84
CA TYR A 112 -1.44 -13.09 19.86
C TYR A 112 -0.29 -13.93 19.32
N SER A 113 0.72 -14.02 20.16
CA SER A 113 1.68 -15.11 20.19
C SER A 113 1.58 -15.78 21.56
N LEU A 114 1.76 -17.10 21.60
CA LEU A 114 1.66 -17.92 22.81
C LEU A 114 2.92 -18.77 22.93
N LEU A 115 3.42 -18.92 24.15
CA LEU A 115 4.52 -19.82 24.49
C LEU A 115 4.13 -20.62 25.75
N LEU A 116 4.29 -21.93 25.69
CA LEU A 116 4.20 -22.85 26.80
C LEU A 116 5.59 -23.46 26.99
N ALA A 117 6.17 -23.28 28.17
CA ALA A 117 7.37 -24.00 28.60
C ALA A 117 6.97 -25.01 29.67
N ASP A 118 7.19 -26.29 29.40
CA ASP A 118 7.12 -27.36 30.38
C ASP A 118 8.53 -27.54 30.93
N VAL A 119 8.78 -26.92 32.09
CA VAL A 119 10.11 -26.88 32.71
C VAL A 119 10.54 -28.24 33.23
N ASP A 120 9.60 -29.09 33.62
CA ASP A 120 9.88 -30.44 34.11
C ASP A 120 10.30 -31.37 32.97
N ARG A 121 9.63 -31.26 31.81
CA ARG A 121 9.97 -32.03 30.60
C ARG A 121 11.06 -31.39 29.76
N GLY A 122 11.49 -30.17 30.07
CA GLY A 122 12.43 -29.41 29.25
C GLY A 122 11.90 -29.15 27.83
N ALA A 123 10.60 -28.90 27.71
CA ALA A 123 9.93 -28.72 26.42
C ALA A 123 9.38 -27.30 26.25
N VAL A 124 9.41 -26.79 25.03
CA VAL A 124 8.85 -25.49 24.66
C VAL A 124 7.93 -25.68 23.47
N THR A 125 6.70 -25.17 23.58
CA THR A 125 5.76 -25.06 22.48
C THR A 125 5.41 -23.60 22.26
N ALA A 126 5.42 -23.13 21.01
CA ALA A 126 5.02 -21.76 20.69
C ALA A 126 4.05 -21.72 19.50
N TRP A 127 3.11 -20.78 19.53
CA TRP A 127 2.08 -20.59 18.52
C TRP A 127 2.01 -19.15 18.05
N ASN A 128 1.58 -18.96 16.81
CA ASN A 128 1.15 -17.66 16.30
C ASN A 128 -0.17 -17.76 15.54
N THR A 129 -0.76 -16.60 15.27
CA THR A 129 -2.03 -16.48 14.55
C THR A 129 -1.83 -16.44 13.04
N ILE A 130 -2.93 -16.65 12.31
CA ILE A 130 -3.01 -16.56 10.85
C ILE A 130 -2.56 -15.22 10.26
N VAL A 131 -2.77 -14.11 10.98
CA VAL A 131 -2.38 -12.78 10.52
C VAL A 131 -0.90 -12.49 10.81
N ASN A 132 -0.32 -13.22 11.79
CA ASN A 132 1.08 -13.14 12.18
C ASN A 132 1.55 -11.70 12.46
N VAL A 133 0.70 -10.93 13.17
CA VAL A 133 1.03 -9.57 13.63
C VAL A 133 1.99 -9.63 14.81
N ASP A 134 1.72 -10.47 15.81
CA ASP A 134 2.68 -10.73 16.89
C ASP A 134 3.47 -12.00 16.56
N GLN A 135 4.69 -11.81 16.08
CA GLN A 135 5.49 -12.85 15.43
C GLN A 135 6.36 -13.60 16.43
N VAL A 136 6.45 -14.91 16.26
CA VAL A 136 7.39 -15.78 16.98
C VAL A 136 8.61 -16.04 16.12
N TYR A 137 9.78 -15.93 16.72
CA TYR A 137 11.08 -16.19 16.12
C TYR A 137 11.80 -17.28 16.90
N TRP A 138 12.67 -18.02 16.22
CA TRP A 138 13.50 -19.02 16.85
C TRP A 138 14.86 -19.16 16.17
N ALA A 139 15.87 -19.53 16.94
CA ALA A 139 17.23 -19.75 16.46
C ALA A 139 17.90 -20.89 17.24
N LYS A 140 18.74 -21.66 16.54
CA LYS A 140 19.60 -22.67 17.16
C LYS A 140 20.99 -22.09 17.33
N GLY A 141 21.51 -22.18 18.55
CA GLY A 141 22.86 -21.82 18.92
C GLY A 141 23.74 -23.04 19.16
N GLU A 142 24.97 -22.81 19.60
CA GLU A 142 25.83 -23.88 20.10
C GLU A 142 25.26 -24.39 21.44
N GLY A 143 24.71 -25.62 21.43
CA GLY A 143 24.17 -26.27 22.63
C GLY A 143 22.88 -25.65 23.18
N CYS A 144 22.17 -24.81 22.42
CA CYS A 144 20.89 -24.23 22.85
C CYS A 144 19.91 -23.94 21.70
N VAL A 145 18.64 -23.77 22.05
CA VAL A 145 17.59 -23.27 21.17
C VAL A 145 16.87 -22.12 21.88
N CYS A 146 16.72 -20.99 21.19
CA CYS A 146 16.01 -19.82 21.69
C CYS A 146 14.71 -19.62 20.92
N VAL A 147 13.62 -19.30 21.62
CA VAL A 147 12.31 -18.95 21.07
C VAL A 147 11.80 -17.68 21.71
N GLY A 148 11.31 -16.73 20.94
CA GLY A 148 10.79 -15.49 21.50
C GLY A 148 10.07 -14.64 20.48
N ASN A 149 9.49 -13.53 20.91
CA ASN A 149 8.75 -12.62 20.02
C ASN A 149 9.55 -11.36 19.63
N HIS A 150 10.84 -11.27 19.99
CA HIS A 150 11.73 -10.15 19.62
C HIS A 150 12.94 -10.63 18.81
N PRO A 151 13.02 -10.35 17.50
CA PRO A 151 13.89 -11.10 16.59
C PRO A 151 15.38 -10.94 16.90
N VAL A 152 15.86 -9.72 17.11
CA VAL A 152 17.28 -9.49 17.47
C VAL A 152 17.64 -10.09 18.83
N LEU A 153 16.72 -10.12 19.79
CA LEU A 153 17.00 -10.68 21.12
C LEU A 153 17.17 -12.20 21.03
N VAL A 154 16.29 -12.87 20.29
CA VAL A 154 16.38 -14.31 20.00
C VAL A 154 17.71 -14.63 19.31
N HIS A 155 18.10 -13.83 18.32
CA HIS A 155 19.38 -13.98 17.62
C HIS A 155 20.58 -13.85 18.55
N LEU A 156 20.65 -12.78 19.35
CA LEU A 156 21.78 -12.52 20.25
C LEU A 156 21.87 -13.55 21.38
N ALA A 157 20.73 -14.02 21.90
CA ALA A 157 20.66 -15.08 22.89
C ALA A 157 21.15 -16.41 22.32
N ALA A 158 20.69 -16.82 21.14
CA ALA A 158 21.12 -18.08 20.53
C ALA A 158 22.60 -18.07 20.15
N THR A 159 23.10 -16.95 19.62
CA THR A 159 24.49 -16.86 19.14
C THR A 159 25.50 -16.51 20.23
N GLN A 160 25.04 -16.11 21.43
CA GLN A 160 25.89 -15.59 22.51
C GLN A 160 26.77 -14.41 22.08
N LYS A 161 26.30 -13.63 21.08
CA LYS A 161 26.99 -12.44 20.56
C LYS A 161 26.37 -11.18 21.14
N THR A 162 27.18 -10.13 21.27
CA THR A 162 26.74 -8.81 21.71
C THR A 162 26.27 -7.92 20.57
N MET A 163 26.56 -8.32 19.33
CA MET A 163 26.15 -7.65 18.11
C MET A 163 25.57 -8.67 17.13
N PRO A 164 24.54 -8.30 16.35
CA PRO A 164 23.91 -9.20 15.40
C PRO A 164 24.81 -9.47 14.20
N GLU A 165 24.59 -10.62 13.58
CA GLU A 165 25.18 -10.99 12.30
C GLU A 165 24.10 -10.97 11.25
N TYR A 166 24.39 -10.36 10.11
CA TYR A 166 23.39 -10.11 9.08
C TYR A 166 23.48 -11.10 7.93
N ASP A 167 22.34 -11.66 7.51
CA ASP A 167 22.19 -12.31 6.22
C ASP A 167 21.74 -11.27 5.19
N LEU A 168 22.72 -10.64 4.53
CA LEU A 168 22.48 -9.60 3.53
C LEU A 168 21.67 -10.08 2.32
N SER A 169 21.60 -11.39 2.05
CA SER A 169 20.78 -11.93 0.94
C SER A 169 19.28 -11.69 1.14
N THR A 170 18.86 -11.40 2.38
CA THR A 170 17.46 -11.13 2.75
C THR A 170 17.04 -9.67 2.55
N PHE A 171 17.97 -8.77 2.26
CA PHE A 171 17.70 -7.32 2.26
C PHE A 171 16.93 -6.83 1.02
N MET A 172 16.82 -7.64 -0.03
CA MET A 172 16.18 -7.25 -1.30
C MET A 172 14.78 -6.64 -1.12
N PRO A 173 13.78 -7.32 -0.53
CA PRO A 173 12.45 -6.76 -0.34
C PRO A 173 12.42 -5.67 0.74
N PHE A 174 13.37 -5.68 1.68
CA PHE A 174 13.49 -4.60 2.65
C PHE A 174 13.91 -3.30 1.94
N LEU A 175 14.86 -3.34 1.02
CA LEU A 175 15.29 -2.16 0.28
C LEU A 175 14.20 -1.63 -0.67
N THR A 176 13.35 -2.49 -1.24
CA THR A 176 12.36 -2.09 -2.24
C THR A 176 10.96 -1.85 -1.67
N ALA A 177 10.48 -2.75 -0.81
CA ALA A 177 9.16 -2.73 -0.19
C ALA A 177 9.20 -2.28 1.27
N GLY A 178 10.37 -2.28 1.90
CA GLY A 178 10.59 -1.79 3.25
C GLY A 178 10.11 -2.73 4.35
N ILE A 179 9.99 -4.02 4.03
CA ILE A 179 9.65 -5.14 4.89
C ILE A 179 10.39 -6.39 4.40
N PHE A 180 10.68 -7.35 5.28
CA PHE A 180 11.18 -8.66 4.89
C PHE A 180 10.02 -9.55 4.43
N ALA A 181 9.72 -9.50 3.12
CA ALA A 181 8.55 -10.12 2.50
C ALA A 181 8.76 -11.60 2.14
N HIS A 182 9.33 -12.39 3.06
CA HIS A 182 9.52 -13.85 2.99
C HIS A 182 9.81 -14.38 4.39
N ASP A 183 10.05 -15.68 4.52
CA ASP A 183 10.25 -16.37 5.80
C ASP A 183 11.70 -16.32 6.33
N LYS A 184 12.59 -15.55 5.67
CA LYS A 184 13.96 -15.31 6.17
C LYS A 184 14.06 -13.93 6.79
N MET A 185 14.79 -13.86 7.90
CA MET A 185 15.00 -12.63 8.66
C MET A 185 16.38 -12.01 8.36
N PRO A 186 16.61 -10.72 8.66
CA PRO A 186 17.90 -10.09 8.43
C PRO A 186 19.05 -10.69 9.22
N PHE A 187 18.78 -11.49 10.26
CA PHE A 187 19.78 -12.03 11.16
C PHE A 187 20.14 -13.47 10.80
N ALA A 188 21.43 -13.77 10.69
CA ALA A 188 21.93 -15.06 10.26
C ALA A 188 21.49 -16.17 11.23
N GLY A 189 20.83 -17.22 10.69
CA GLY A 189 20.35 -18.35 11.48
C GLY A 189 19.04 -18.10 12.25
N LEU A 190 18.46 -16.89 12.16
CA LEU A 190 17.16 -16.58 12.74
C LEU A 190 16.03 -17.01 11.79
N ASN A 191 15.09 -17.77 12.34
CA ASN A 191 13.88 -18.18 11.65
C ASN A 191 12.67 -17.45 12.23
N ILE A 192 11.65 -17.26 11.40
CA ILE A 192 10.31 -16.90 11.88
C ILE A 192 9.41 -18.13 11.85
N LEU A 193 8.55 -18.27 12.86
CA LEU A 193 7.43 -19.20 12.80
C LEU A 193 6.47 -18.78 11.67
N PRO A 194 6.18 -19.66 10.69
CA PRO A 194 5.20 -19.37 9.64
C PRO A 194 3.84 -19.00 10.25
N ALA A 195 2.99 -18.29 9.51
CA ALA A 195 1.67 -17.90 10.02
C ALA A 195 0.79 -19.12 10.29
N ASN A 196 0.02 -19.09 11.38
CA ASN A 196 -0.85 -20.19 11.82
C ASN A 196 -0.08 -21.52 12.00
N SER A 197 1.08 -21.43 12.65
CA SER A 197 1.94 -22.58 12.91
C SER A 197 2.25 -22.73 14.39
N ILE A 198 2.73 -23.93 14.71
CA ILE A 198 3.21 -24.33 16.01
C ILE A 198 4.68 -24.74 15.88
N LEU A 199 5.49 -24.33 16.85
CA LEU A 199 6.87 -24.75 17.03
C LEU A 199 6.92 -25.64 18.27
N ARG A 200 7.44 -26.86 18.17
CA ARG A 200 7.71 -27.74 19.32
C ARG A 200 9.20 -28.00 19.43
N ILE A 201 9.71 -27.90 20.64
CA ILE A 201 11.11 -28.18 20.98
C ILE A 201 11.08 -29.05 22.23
N SER A 202 11.75 -30.19 22.17
CA SER A 202 11.98 -31.07 23.31
C SER A 202 13.34 -31.76 23.15
N PRO A 203 13.85 -32.43 24.18
CA PRO A 203 15.05 -33.26 24.07
C PRO A 203 14.93 -34.33 22.97
N GLU A 204 13.72 -34.83 22.71
CA GLU A 204 13.42 -35.89 21.75
C GLU A 204 13.20 -35.36 20.33
N GLU A 205 12.44 -34.27 20.19
CA GLU A 205 12.00 -33.76 18.89
C GLU A 205 12.96 -32.72 18.28
N GLN A 206 14.00 -32.28 19.03
CA GLN A 206 14.99 -31.23 18.71
C GLN A 206 14.40 -29.88 18.28
N CYS A 207 13.58 -29.83 17.23
CA CYS A 207 12.76 -28.70 16.78
C CYS A 207 11.85 -29.18 15.63
N SER A 208 10.52 -29.11 15.80
CA SER A 208 9.53 -29.36 14.76
C SER A 208 8.65 -28.14 14.55
N VAL A 209 8.27 -27.88 13.29
CA VAL A 209 7.34 -26.81 12.92
C VAL A 209 6.19 -27.43 12.15
N GLU A 210 4.98 -27.24 12.65
CA GLU A 210 3.77 -27.78 12.04
C GLU A 210 2.77 -26.65 11.78
N ARG A 211 1.83 -26.89 10.87
CA ARG A 211 0.69 -26.00 10.70
C ARG A 211 -0.37 -26.36 11.72
N ILE A 212 -1.00 -25.33 12.28
CA ILE A 212 -2.10 -25.52 13.22
C ILE A 212 -3.28 -26.22 12.51
N ASP A 213 -3.57 -25.82 11.28
CA ASP A 213 -4.63 -26.38 10.45
C ASP A 213 -4.29 -26.25 8.95
N ASP A 214 -5.17 -26.78 8.10
CA ASP A 214 -5.04 -26.73 6.64
C ASP A 214 -5.42 -25.37 6.04
N TYR A 215 -5.74 -24.35 6.83
CA TYR A 215 -6.16 -23.06 6.31
C TYR A 215 -5.06 -22.43 5.42
N THR A 216 -3.81 -22.52 5.86
CA THR A 216 -2.65 -22.07 5.09
C THR A 216 -2.17 -23.12 4.08
N ASN A 217 -2.84 -24.26 3.99
CA ASN A 217 -2.59 -25.27 2.98
C ASN A 217 -3.06 -24.78 1.61
N TRP A 218 -2.20 -25.02 0.63
CA TRP A 218 -2.29 -24.48 -0.72
C TRP A 218 -3.00 -25.42 -1.68
N THR A 219 -3.10 -26.70 -1.33
CA THR A 219 -3.65 -27.74 -2.20
C THR A 219 -5.14 -27.93 -2.00
N ASN A 220 -5.69 -27.47 -0.86
CA ASN A 220 -7.10 -27.62 -0.54
C ASN A 220 -7.62 -26.38 0.21
N PRO A 221 -7.78 -25.23 -0.47
CA PRO A 221 -8.33 -24.04 0.17
C PRO A 221 -9.75 -24.32 0.65
N VAL A 222 -10.02 -24.07 1.92
CA VAL A 222 -11.40 -24.09 2.44
C VAL A 222 -12.17 -22.97 1.75
N CYS A 223 -13.09 -23.34 0.87
CA CYS A 223 -13.92 -22.42 0.11
C CYS A 223 -15.39 -22.69 0.41
N ARG A 224 -16.05 -21.74 1.06
CA ARG A 224 -17.48 -21.76 1.36
C ARG A 224 -18.14 -20.65 0.57
N GLU A 225 -19.07 -21.02 -0.31
CA GLU A 225 -19.95 -20.03 -0.93
C GLU A 225 -20.80 -19.38 0.16
N PRO A 226 -20.78 -18.06 0.30
CA PRO A 226 -21.48 -17.39 1.37
C PRO A 226 -22.99 -17.34 1.06
N ASP A 227 -23.79 -17.79 2.03
CA ASP A 227 -25.24 -17.61 2.07
C ASP A 227 -25.65 -16.69 3.24
N GLU A 228 -26.95 -16.47 3.42
CA GLU A 228 -27.45 -15.60 4.50
C GLU A 228 -27.01 -16.09 5.89
N ALA A 229 -27.03 -17.41 6.12
CA ALA A 229 -26.60 -18.00 7.39
C ALA A 229 -25.10 -17.80 7.63
N PHE A 230 -24.26 -17.91 6.60
CA PHE A 230 -22.85 -17.60 6.68
C PHE A 230 -22.62 -16.12 7.03
N TYR A 231 -23.34 -15.20 6.40
CA TYR A 231 -23.18 -13.77 6.71
C TYR A 231 -23.64 -13.44 8.14
N ASP A 232 -24.68 -14.11 8.64
CA ASP A 232 -25.11 -14.01 10.04
C ASP A 232 -24.01 -14.52 10.99
N GLU A 233 -23.45 -15.70 10.71
CA GLU A 233 -22.34 -16.30 11.46
C GLU A 233 -21.11 -15.37 11.49
N LEU A 234 -20.68 -14.90 10.32
CA LEU A 234 -19.52 -14.01 10.20
C LEU A 234 -19.74 -12.69 10.96
N THR A 235 -20.95 -12.13 10.85
CA THR A 235 -21.32 -10.91 11.58
C THR A 235 -21.32 -11.16 13.07
N ALA A 236 -21.84 -12.29 13.54
CA ALA A 236 -21.83 -12.66 14.95
C ALA A 236 -20.39 -12.78 15.49
N ILE A 237 -19.49 -13.46 14.77
CA ILE A 237 -18.07 -13.59 15.15
C ILE A 237 -17.41 -12.21 15.24
N PHE A 238 -17.69 -11.31 14.28
CA PHE A 238 -17.16 -9.95 14.31
C PHE A 238 -17.72 -9.14 15.49
N LEU A 239 -19.01 -9.27 15.79
CA LEU A 239 -19.64 -8.59 16.92
C LEU A 239 -19.10 -9.11 18.26
N ASP A 240 -18.85 -10.42 18.40
CA ASP A 240 -18.23 -11.00 19.59
C ASP A 240 -16.81 -10.47 19.81
N ASN A 241 -16.05 -10.31 18.73
CA ASN A 241 -14.76 -9.63 18.77
C ASN A 241 -14.90 -8.18 19.27
N ILE A 242 -15.87 -7.42 18.75
CA ILE A 242 -16.11 -6.04 19.17
C ILE A 242 -16.55 -5.94 20.64
N ARG A 243 -17.42 -6.85 21.12
CA ARG A 243 -17.85 -6.91 22.52
C ARG A 243 -16.69 -7.05 23.48
N SER A 244 -15.71 -7.90 23.15
CA SER A 244 -14.53 -8.15 24.00
C SER A 244 -13.69 -6.90 24.28
N PHE A 245 -13.78 -5.86 23.44
CA PHE A 245 -13.11 -4.59 23.71
C PHE A 245 -13.84 -3.73 24.75
N GLY A 246 -15.16 -3.90 24.91
CA GLY A 246 -15.93 -3.25 25.97
C GLY A 246 -15.53 -3.74 27.37
N ASP A 247 -15.12 -5.00 27.49
CA ASP A 247 -14.71 -5.64 28.74
C ASP A 247 -13.33 -5.16 29.25
N LEU A 248 -12.62 -4.35 28.46
CA LEU A 248 -11.29 -3.81 28.83
C LEU A 248 -11.35 -2.80 29.97
N GLY A 249 -12.54 -2.34 30.37
CA GLY A 249 -12.73 -1.35 31.44
C GLY A 249 -12.16 0.04 31.10
N LYS A 250 -11.96 0.34 29.81
CA LYS A 250 -11.51 1.64 29.30
C LYS A 250 -12.45 2.11 28.19
N PRO A 251 -12.76 3.42 28.11
CA PRO A 251 -13.49 3.96 26.97
C PRO A 251 -12.73 3.69 25.66
N ILE A 252 -13.47 3.41 24.59
CA ILE A 252 -12.89 3.11 23.29
C ILE A 252 -12.70 4.41 22.50
N LYS A 253 -11.53 4.56 21.86
CA LYS A 253 -11.27 5.61 20.87
C LYS A 253 -11.03 5.00 19.51
N LEU A 254 -11.91 5.29 18.55
CA LEU A 254 -11.85 4.78 17.18
C LEU A 254 -11.38 5.86 16.20
N GLY A 255 -10.35 5.55 15.39
CA GLY A 255 -10.01 6.37 14.23
C GLY A 255 -11.05 6.24 13.12
N LEU A 256 -11.77 7.33 12.80
CA LEU A 256 -12.86 7.33 11.82
C LEU A 256 -12.45 8.11 10.56
N SER A 257 -12.51 7.46 9.39
CA SER A 257 -12.11 8.07 8.09
C SER A 257 -13.28 8.24 7.12
N GLY A 258 -14.47 7.76 7.48
CA GLY A 258 -15.61 7.67 6.57
C GLY A 258 -15.47 6.56 5.51
N GLY A 259 -14.39 5.78 5.51
CA GLY A 259 -14.21 4.58 4.68
C GLY A 259 -15.04 3.40 5.17
N ARG A 260 -15.18 2.36 4.33
CA ARG A 260 -15.99 1.16 4.58
C ARG A 260 -15.62 0.47 5.88
N ASP A 261 -14.32 0.26 6.07
CA ASP A 261 -13.78 -0.45 7.22
C ASP A 261 -14.12 0.31 8.52
N SER A 262 -13.77 1.60 8.59
CA SER A 262 -14.05 2.41 9.79
C SER A 262 -15.55 2.55 10.07
N ARG A 263 -16.41 2.55 9.04
CA ARG A 263 -17.88 2.54 9.19
C ARG A 263 -18.37 1.24 9.81
N LEU A 264 -17.86 0.09 9.35
CA LEU A 264 -18.28 -1.21 9.87
C LEU A 264 -17.89 -1.34 11.35
N VAL A 265 -16.68 -0.92 11.72
CA VAL A 265 -16.25 -0.93 13.14
C VAL A 265 -17.11 0.02 13.98
N ALA A 266 -17.37 1.25 13.52
CA ALA A 266 -18.22 2.21 14.24
C ALA A 266 -19.67 1.70 14.40
N ALA A 267 -20.24 1.13 13.34
CA ALA A 267 -21.57 0.53 13.37
C ALA A 267 -21.62 -0.66 14.33
N ALA A 268 -20.59 -1.51 14.34
CA ALA A 268 -20.51 -2.63 15.27
C ALA A 268 -20.41 -2.19 16.74
N LEU A 269 -19.58 -1.18 17.04
CA LEU A 269 -19.47 -0.61 18.39
C LEU A 269 -20.82 -0.04 18.86
N LYS A 270 -21.51 0.71 17.98
CA LYS A 270 -22.87 1.22 18.27
C LYS A 270 -23.87 0.08 18.47
N TYR A 271 -23.82 -0.94 17.62
CA TYR A 271 -24.73 -2.09 17.67
C TYR A 271 -24.60 -2.89 18.97
N VAL A 272 -23.38 -3.09 19.48
CA VAL A 272 -23.15 -3.79 20.75
C VAL A 272 -23.34 -2.89 21.98
N GLY A 273 -23.62 -1.59 21.79
CA GLY A 273 -23.79 -0.64 22.88
C GLY A 273 -22.50 -0.31 23.63
N ALA A 274 -21.34 -0.37 22.98
CA ALA A 274 -20.07 -0.02 23.60
C ALA A 274 -19.99 1.50 23.89
N ASP A 275 -19.29 1.88 24.96
CA ASP A 275 -18.94 3.27 25.23
C ASP A 275 -17.70 3.66 24.41
N PHE A 276 -17.89 4.51 23.41
CA PHE A 276 -16.81 4.91 22.51
C PHE A 276 -16.98 6.33 21.96
N MET A 277 -15.84 6.92 21.63
CA MET A 277 -15.75 8.14 20.83
C MET A 277 -14.95 7.89 19.56
N THR A 278 -15.17 8.76 18.58
CA THR A 278 -14.41 8.72 17.34
C THR A 278 -13.48 9.93 17.23
N SER A 279 -12.42 9.79 16.44
CA SER A 279 -11.57 10.91 16.08
C SER A 279 -11.15 10.82 14.61
N THR A 280 -11.02 11.97 13.97
CA THR A 280 -10.58 12.06 12.57
C THR A 280 -9.44 13.04 12.43
N HIS A 281 -8.37 12.59 11.76
CA HIS A 281 -7.26 13.44 11.34
C HIS A 281 -7.37 13.77 9.85
N GLY A 282 -7.11 15.01 9.50
CA GLY A 282 -7.06 15.45 8.10
C GLY A 282 -7.13 16.96 7.99
N LEU A 283 -7.24 17.45 6.76
CA LEU A 283 -7.63 18.85 6.51
C LEU A 283 -9.16 18.97 6.53
N PRO A 284 -9.74 20.14 6.85
CA PRO A 284 -11.19 20.27 6.98
C PRO A 284 -11.93 19.98 5.67
N ASP A 285 -11.27 20.22 4.53
CA ASP A 285 -11.78 19.98 3.18
C ASP A 285 -11.50 18.55 2.65
N ASP A 286 -10.79 17.70 3.39
CA ASP A 286 -10.54 16.33 2.94
C ASP A 286 -11.86 15.53 2.96
N PRO A 287 -12.20 14.82 1.87
CA PRO A 287 -13.38 13.96 1.84
C PRO A 287 -13.49 13.00 3.02
N ASN A 288 -12.37 12.50 3.57
CA ASN A 288 -12.39 11.61 4.73
C ASN A 288 -12.90 12.33 6.00
N VAL A 289 -12.52 13.58 6.23
CA VAL A 289 -12.98 14.38 7.37
C VAL A 289 -14.48 14.65 7.26
N ILE A 290 -14.91 15.09 6.07
CA ILE A 290 -16.32 15.37 5.77
C ILE A 290 -17.16 14.09 5.93
N LEU A 291 -16.70 12.97 5.38
CA LEU A 291 -17.42 11.70 5.46
C LEU A 291 -17.41 11.10 6.86
N ALA A 292 -16.31 11.22 7.61
CA ALA A 292 -16.27 10.77 9.00
C ALA A 292 -17.28 11.52 9.87
N LYS A 293 -17.38 12.85 9.72
CA LYS A 293 -18.42 13.64 10.38
C LYS A 293 -19.83 13.14 10.03
N LYS A 294 -20.12 12.92 8.73
CA LYS A 294 -21.42 12.38 8.30
C LYS A 294 -21.72 11.00 8.87
N VAL A 295 -20.71 10.13 8.98
CA VAL A 295 -20.87 8.81 9.60
C VAL A 295 -21.20 8.96 11.07
N ALA A 296 -20.50 9.85 11.78
CA ALA A 296 -20.75 10.13 13.18
C ALA A 296 -22.17 10.69 13.41
N ASP A 297 -22.60 11.63 12.58
CA ASP A 297 -23.96 12.20 12.63
C ASP A 297 -25.04 11.12 12.39
N VAL A 298 -24.82 10.20 11.44
CA VAL A 298 -25.77 9.10 11.14
C VAL A 298 -25.85 8.07 12.28
N LEU A 299 -24.73 7.81 12.95
CA LEU A 299 -24.66 6.84 14.06
C LEU A 299 -24.98 7.48 15.41
N ASP A 300 -25.16 8.81 15.46
CA ASP A 300 -25.34 9.58 16.69
C ASP A 300 -24.22 9.26 17.70
N ILE A 301 -22.98 9.59 17.30
CA ILE A 301 -21.76 9.37 18.09
C ILE A 301 -20.85 10.61 18.03
N ASP A 302 -20.06 10.81 19.08
CA ASP A 302 -19.10 11.90 19.14
C ASP A 302 -17.92 11.67 18.19
N ASN A 303 -17.54 12.72 17.45
CA ASN A 303 -16.34 12.72 16.61
C ASN A 303 -15.46 13.94 16.86
N GLU A 304 -14.28 13.70 17.42
CA GLU A 304 -13.25 14.71 17.63
C GLU A 304 -12.48 14.96 16.33
N TYR A 305 -12.54 16.20 15.83
CA TYR A 305 -11.68 16.63 14.74
C TYR A 305 -10.28 16.98 15.28
N LEU A 306 -9.26 16.29 14.80
CA LEU A 306 -7.87 16.50 15.18
C LEU A 306 -7.13 17.16 14.00
N PRO A 307 -6.90 18.49 14.05
CA PRO A 307 -6.31 19.22 12.94
C PRO A 307 -4.90 18.73 12.63
N THR A 308 -4.55 18.73 11.34
CA THR A 308 -3.18 18.40 10.93
C THR A 308 -2.22 19.55 11.24
N SER A 309 -0.92 19.25 11.38
CA SER A 309 0.10 20.30 11.54
C SER A 309 0.10 21.30 10.38
N SER A 310 -0.41 20.93 9.20
CA SER A 310 -0.58 21.83 8.05
C SER A 310 -1.66 22.89 8.17
N GLU A 311 -2.59 22.76 9.12
CA GLU A 311 -3.50 23.85 9.48
C GLU A 311 -2.84 24.87 10.42
N LEU A 312 -1.74 24.48 11.07
CA LEU A 312 -0.89 25.43 11.77
C LEU A 312 -0.17 26.26 10.71
N LYS A 313 -0.28 27.59 10.79
CA LYS A 313 0.05 28.58 9.74
C LYS A 313 1.47 28.54 9.14
N ASN A 314 2.33 27.60 9.53
CA ASN A 314 3.58 27.21 8.89
C ASN A 314 3.92 25.77 9.36
N PRO A 315 3.58 24.70 8.61
CA PRO A 315 3.95 23.34 9.01
C PRO A 315 5.45 23.14 8.79
N VAL A 316 6.22 23.67 9.72
CA VAL A 316 7.58 23.19 9.94
C VAL A 316 7.42 21.84 10.61
N VAL A 317 7.60 20.77 9.84
CA VAL A 317 7.84 19.48 10.47
C VAL A 317 9.28 19.48 10.91
N SER A 318 9.47 19.42 12.22
CA SER A 318 10.76 19.19 12.84
C SER A 318 10.84 17.72 13.16
N ALA A 319 11.69 16.99 12.43
CA ALA A 319 11.90 15.57 12.64
C ALA A 319 13.36 15.21 12.41
N ASP A 320 13.90 14.32 13.24
CA ASP A 320 15.20 13.69 13.00
C ASP A 320 14.96 12.38 12.21
N PRO A 321 15.33 12.31 10.92
CA PRO A 321 15.14 11.11 10.12
C PRO A 321 15.95 9.92 10.63
N VAL A 322 17.10 10.12 11.27
CA VAL A 322 17.91 9.05 11.85
C VAL A 322 17.19 8.49 13.08
N ALA A 323 16.76 9.36 13.99
CA ALA A 323 16.02 8.94 15.19
C ALA A 323 14.73 8.18 14.84
N VAL A 324 13.98 8.63 13.83
CA VAL A 324 12.78 7.91 13.34
C VAL A 324 13.11 6.49 12.87
N ASN A 325 14.24 6.30 12.17
CA ASN A 325 14.67 4.97 11.73
C ASN A 325 15.17 4.11 12.89
N VAL A 326 15.98 4.67 13.79
CA VAL A 326 16.46 3.98 14.99
C VAL A 326 15.29 3.48 15.82
N ASN A 327 14.29 4.34 16.08
CA ASN A 327 13.10 3.96 16.84
C ASN A 327 12.29 2.86 16.15
N ALA A 328 12.11 2.95 14.83
CA ALA A 328 11.40 1.91 14.08
C ALA A 328 12.14 0.56 14.12
N LEU A 329 13.47 0.57 14.01
CA LEU A 329 14.30 -0.63 14.11
C LEU A 329 14.27 -1.19 15.53
N LEU A 330 14.46 -0.37 16.57
CA LEU A 330 14.41 -0.80 17.97
C LEU A 330 13.07 -1.48 18.32
N VAL A 331 11.95 -0.81 18.04
CA VAL A 331 10.62 -1.33 18.37
C VAL A 331 10.27 -2.61 17.63
N SER A 332 10.73 -2.74 16.38
CA SER A 332 10.47 -3.93 15.57
C SER A 332 11.51 -5.03 15.78
N GLY A 333 12.61 -4.75 16.48
CA GLY A 333 13.78 -5.63 16.55
C GLY A 333 14.54 -5.76 15.22
N GLY A 334 14.47 -4.74 14.36
CA GLY A 334 15.23 -4.65 13.11
C GLY A 334 14.49 -5.10 11.84
N VAL A 335 13.17 -5.32 11.91
CA VAL A 335 12.39 -5.86 10.76
C VAL A 335 11.55 -4.82 10.02
N LEU A 336 11.45 -3.59 10.54
CA LEU A 336 10.64 -2.51 9.95
C LEU A 336 11.45 -1.24 9.72
N ARG A 337 11.12 -0.53 8.64
CA ARG A 337 11.71 0.76 8.27
C ARG A 337 11.12 1.97 9.02
N GLY A 338 11.89 3.06 9.13
CA GLY A 338 11.46 4.34 9.71
C GLY A 338 10.24 4.98 9.04
N PHE A 339 10.02 4.72 7.75
CA PHE A 339 8.88 5.25 7.01
C PHE A 339 7.50 4.80 7.55
N VAL A 340 7.42 3.79 8.42
CA VAL A 340 6.14 3.22 8.85
C VAL A 340 5.69 3.69 10.23
N VAL A 341 6.58 4.29 11.03
CA VAL A 341 6.33 4.57 12.47
C VAL A 341 6.25 6.08 12.80
N PRO A 342 5.63 6.96 11.98
CA PRO A 342 5.75 8.41 12.16
C PRO A 342 5.06 8.99 13.40
N ASP A 343 3.97 8.37 13.87
CA ASP A 343 3.05 8.99 14.83
C ASP A 343 3.26 8.54 16.29
N PHE A 344 4.34 7.82 16.52
CA PHE A 344 4.72 7.34 17.83
C PHE A 344 5.98 8.09 18.23
N ALA A 345 5.79 9.27 18.84
CA ALA A 345 6.84 9.88 19.64
C ALA A 345 7.30 8.79 20.59
N PHE A 346 8.51 8.28 20.36
CA PHE A 346 9.07 7.22 21.17
C PHE A 346 9.27 7.79 22.56
N ASN A 347 8.46 7.33 23.50
CA ASN A 347 8.66 7.67 24.89
C ASN A 347 9.40 6.50 25.55
N ASP A 348 10.55 6.78 26.14
CA ASP A 348 11.27 5.79 26.94
C ASP A 348 10.49 5.42 28.21
N ARG A 349 9.45 6.20 28.52
CA ARG A 349 8.45 5.93 29.55
C ARG A 349 7.14 5.43 28.97
N PHE A 350 6.65 4.33 29.55
CA PHE A 350 5.28 3.90 29.35
C PHE A 350 4.31 4.96 29.88
N VAL A 351 3.42 5.44 29.00
CA VAL A 351 2.32 6.33 29.37
C VAL A 351 1.03 5.56 29.13
N PRO A 352 0.35 5.08 30.21
CA PRO A 352 -0.88 4.35 30.06
C PRO A 352 -1.91 5.21 29.32
N SER A 353 -2.42 4.69 28.20
CA SER A 353 -3.54 5.35 27.54
C SER A 353 -4.80 5.20 28.39
N GLN A 354 -5.52 6.31 28.56
CA GLN A 354 -6.87 6.32 29.13
C GLN A 354 -7.91 5.63 28.21
N TYR A 355 -7.57 5.46 26.93
CA TYR A 355 -8.44 4.84 25.93
C TYR A 355 -7.91 3.47 25.45
N ALA A 356 -8.81 2.56 25.11
CA ALA A 356 -8.54 1.45 24.21
C ALA A 356 -8.61 1.96 22.76
N HIS A 357 -7.50 1.91 22.02
CA HIS A 357 -7.43 2.47 20.66
C HIS A 357 -7.82 1.41 19.64
N LEU A 358 -8.93 1.61 18.95
CA LEU A 358 -9.35 0.74 17.85
C LEU A 358 -8.97 1.35 16.50
N SER A 359 -8.40 0.52 15.63
CA SER A 359 -8.18 0.89 14.22
C SER A 359 -9.43 0.60 13.41
N GLY A 360 -9.91 1.62 12.69
CA GLY A 360 -10.91 1.45 11.64
C GLY A 360 -10.34 0.97 10.29
N GLY A 361 -9.03 0.71 10.18
CA GLY A 361 -8.38 0.19 8.96
C GLY A 361 -7.88 -1.25 9.13
N GLY A 362 -7.52 -1.92 8.03
CA GLY A 362 -7.10 -3.33 8.01
C GLY A 362 -8.02 -4.24 7.18
N GLY A 363 -9.20 -3.75 6.80
CA GLY A 363 -10.21 -4.55 6.12
C GLY A 363 -9.89 -4.75 4.64
N ASP A 364 -9.31 -3.75 3.98
CA ASP A 364 -8.80 -3.89 2.61
C ASP A 364 -7.70 -4.93 2.50
N GLU A 365 -6.82 -5.00 3.51
CA GLU A 365 -5.71 -5.95 3.53
C GLU A 365 -6.13 -7.39 3.82
N LEU A 366 -7.06 -7.60 4.76
CA LEU A 366 -7.34 -8.95 5.28
C LEU A 366 -8.60 -9.60 4.72
N ILE A 367 -9.69 -8.84 4.56
CA ILE A 367 -11.00 -9.39 4.21
C ILE A 367 -11.55 -8.94 2.86
N ARG A 368 -10.88 -8.02 2.16
CA ARG A 368 -11.26 -7.55 0.80
C ARG A 368 -10.24 -7.91 -0.29
N GLY A 369 -9.39 -8.91 -0.04
CA GLY A 369 -8.52 -9.52 -1.04
C GLY A 369 -7.08 -8.97 -1.10
N GLY A 370 -6.69 -8.03 -0.24
CA GLY A 370 -5.32 -7.55 -0.14
C GLY A 370 -4.77 -7.05 -1.48
N TYR A 371 -3.71 -7.70 -1.99
CA TYR A 371 -3.15 -7.32 -3.30
C TYR A 371 -4.10 -7.55 -4.49
N ALA A 372 -5.03 -8.50 -4.38
CA ALA A 372 -5.99 -8.79 -5.45
C ALA A 372 -6.95 -7.62 -5.71
N LEU A 373 -7.16 -6.74 -4.71
CA LEU A 373 -7.96 -5.51 -4.83
C LEU A 373 -7.45 -4.54 -5.90
N PHE A 374 -6.17 -4.65 -6.29
CA PHE A 374 -5.51 -3.78 -7.26
C PHE A 374 -5.45 -4.37 -8.67
N MET A 375 -6.03 -5.55 -8.88
CA MET A 375 -6.12 -6.19 -10.20
C MET A 375 -7.53 -6.11 -10.78
N ASP A 376 -7.61 -6.15 -12.11
CA ASP A 376 -8.89 -6.23 -12.81
C ASP A 376 -9.52 -7.61 -12.55
N PRO A 377 -10.74 -7.68 -11.97
CA PRO A 377 -11.46 -8.92 -11.63
C PRO A 377 -11.47 -9.99 -12.72
N GLU A 378 -11.30 -9.61 -13.98
CA GLU A 378 -11.28 -10.52 -15.13
C GLU A 378 -9.88 -11.08 -15.45
N THR A 379 -8.86 -10.76 -14.64
CA THR A 379 -7.48 -11.18 -14.88
C THR A 379 -7.22 -12.60 -14.36
N ASP A 380 -7.10 -13.55 -15.28
CA ASP A 380 -6.58 -14.91 -15.01
C ASP A 380 -5.16 -15.11 -15.58
N ASP A 381 -4.43 -14.02 -15.74
CA ASP A 381 -3.10 -14.02 -16.35
C ASP A 381 -2.00 -14.14 -15.28
N ALA A 382 -1.43 -15.33 -15.16
CA ALA A 382 -0.33 -15.62 -14.26
C ALA A 382 0.89 -14.71 -14.47
N GLU A 383 1.14 -14.22 -15.68
CA GLU A 383 2.25 -13.30 -15.94
C GLU A 383 1.94 -11.88 -15.45
N GLN A 384 0.67 -11.45 -15.47
CA GLN A 384 0.26 -10.20 -14.82
C GLN A 384 0.43 -10.28 -13.30
N VAL A 385 0.05 -11.41 -12.68
CA VAL A 385 0.30 -11.65 -11.25
C VAL A 385 1.79 -11.63 -10.94
N ARG A 386 2.61 -12.33 -11.74
CA ARG A 386 4.06 -12.33 -11.60
C ARG A 386 4.62 -10.91 -11.70
N ASN A 387 4.17 -10.12 -12.68
CA ASN A 387 4.60 -8.75 -12.86
C ASN A 387 4.13 -7.82 -11.74
N TYR A 388 2.95 -8.05 -11.17
CA TYR A 388 2.50 -7.34 -9.98
C TYR A 388 3.42 -7.63 -8.78
N LEU A 389 3.74 -8.90 -8.52
CA LEU A 389 4.65 -9.28 -7.43
C LEU A 389 6.06 -8.75 -7.65
N ARG A 390 6.58 -8.79 -8.89
CA ARG A 390 7.85 -8.15 -9.26
C ARG A 390 7.79 -6.64 -9.02
N HIS A 391 6.72 -5.95 -9.44
CA HIS A 391 6.56 -4.53 -9.17
C HIS A 391 6.52 -4.26 -7.66
N ARG A 392 5.85 -5.10 -6.89
CA ARG A 392 5.68 -4.92 -5.45
C ARG A 392 6.98 -5.14 -4.66
N TYR A 393 7.75 -6.16 -4.98
CA TYR A 393 8.91 -6.62 -4.20
C TYR A 393 10.27 -6.36 -4.89
N LEU A 394 10.28 -6.06 -6.18
CA LEU A 394 11.48 -5.73 -6.95
C LEU A 394 11.40 -4.33 -7.58
N SER A 395 10.46 -3.46 -7.15
CA SER A 395 10.51 -2.04 -7.56
C SER A 395 11.85 -1.45 -7.16
N ARG A 396 12.52 -0.71 -8.04
CA ARG A 396 13.83 -0.09 -7.74
C ARG A 396 14.99 -1.09 -7.64
N ALA A 397 14.79 -2.33 -8.13
CA ALA A 397 15.87 -3.30 -8.23
C ALA A 397 17.00 -2.88 -9.18
N GLU A 398 16.82 -1.82 -9.99
CA GLU A 398 17.91 -1.23 -10.77
C GLU A 398 19.09 -0.73 -9.91
N TYR A 399 18.84 -0.34 -8.65
CA TYR A 399 19.84 0.12 -7.68
C TYR A 399 20.45 -1.02 -6.83
N ILE A 400 20.01 -2.25 -7.07
CA ILE A 400 20.48 -3.46 -6.38
C ILE A 400 21.30 -4.28 -7.36
N ARG A 401 22.35 -4.94 -6.87
CA ARG A 401 23.19 -5.80 -7.71
C ARG A 401 22.36 -6.94 -8.29
N SER A 402 22.62 -7.27 -9.55
CA SER A 402 21.82 -8.22 -10.32
C SER A 402 21.70 -9.60 -9.68
N ALA A 403 22.78 -10.09 -9.07
CA ALA A 403 22.82 -11.39 -8.40
C ALA A 403 21.75 -11.52 -7.30
N HIS A 404 21.56 -10.51 -6.45
CA HIS A 404 20.56 -10.54 -5.37
C HIS A 404 19.14 -10.42 -5.90
N ARG A 405 18.94 -9.63 -6.97
CA ARG A 405 17.65 -9.51 -7.64
C ARG A 405 17.23 -10.83 -8.28
N GLU A 406 18.15 -11.48 -9.00
CA GLU A 406 17.92 -12.76 -9.67
C GLU A 406 17.69 -13.88 -8.66
N ASP A 407 18.49 -13.92 -7.60
CA ASP A 407 18.31 -14.86 -6.49
C ASP A 407 16.92 -14.71 -5.84
N TYR A 408 16.52 -13.47 -5.53
CA TYR A 408 15.21 -13.21 -4.94
C TYR A 408 14.07 -13.60 -5.88
N GLN A 409 14.18 -13.22 -7.16
CA GLN A 409 13.17 -13.55 -8.14
C GLN A 409 13.01 -15.07 -8.26
N GLN A 410 14.11 -15.81 -8.40
CA GLN A 410 14.09 -17.25 -8.57
C GLN A 410 13.58 -17.95 -7.30
N LYS A 411 14.14 -17.64 -6.13
CA LYS A 411 13.85 -18.34 -4.88
C LYS A 411 12.51 -17.98 -4.24
N TYR A 412 12.00 -16.76 -4.43
CA TYR A 412 10.78 -16.34 -3.74
C TYR A 412 9.63 -16.08 -4.69
N ILE A 413 9.83 -15.32 -5.78
CA ILE A 413 8.72 -15.01 -6.69
C ILE A 413 8.41 -16.21 -7.58
N ASP A 414 9.41 -16.78 -8.25
CA ASP A 414 9.18 -17.84 -9.22
C ASP A 414 8.81 -19.16 -8.52
N GLN A 415 9.42 -19.49 -7.37
CA GLN A 415 8.98 -20.63 -6.54
C GLN A 415 7.56 -20.46 -6.02
N TRP A 416 7.19 -19.25 -5.56
CA TRP A 416 5.82 -18.94 -5.16
C TRP A 416 4.83 -19.13 -6.30
N MET A 417 5.17 -18.60 -7.48
CA MET A 417 4.35 -18.78 -8.68
C MET A 417 4.25 -20.26 -9.06
N GLN A 418 5.34 -21.02 -9.01
CA GLN A 418 5.35 -22.47 -9.34
C GLN A 418 4.47 -23.29 -8.40
N GLY A 419 4.54 -23.04 -7.09
CA GLY A 419 3.67 -23.68 -6.09
C GLY A 419 2.18 -23.29 -6.23
N THR A 420 1.88 -22.35 -7.13
CA THR A 420 0.54 -21.81 -7.36
C THR A 420 0.06 -21.90 -8.81
N ILE A 421 0.82 -22.52 -9.73
CA ILE A 421 0.40 -22.73 -11.12
C ILE A 421 -0.90 -23.55 -11.17
N GLY A 422 -1.86 -23.11 -11.99
CA GLY A 422 -3.18 -23.74 -12.14
C GLY A 422 -4.19 -23.33 -11.05
N LYS A 423 -3.81 -22.41 -10.15
CA LYS A 423 -4.71 -21.84 -9.14
C LYS A 423 -5.19 -20.46 -9.57
N ASN A 424 -6.29 -20.04 -8.97
CA ASN A 424 -6.87 -18.73 -9.16
C ASN A 424 -5.86 -17.61 -8.87
N CYS A 425 -5.56 -16.79 -9.88
CA CYS A 425 -4.63 -15.66 -9.82
C CYS A 425 -4.92 -14.69 -8.66
N TYR A 426 -6.19 -14.50 -8.29
CA TYR A 426 -6.58 -13.65 -7.18
C TYR A 426 -6.15 -14.21 -5.83
N ASP A 427 -6.33 -15.52 -5.63
CA ASP A 427 -5.98 -16.21 -4.40
C ASP A 427 -4.47 -16.14 -4.16
N VAL A 428 -3.67 -16.26 -5.23
CA VAL A 428 -2.21 -16.11 -5.17
C VAL A 428 -1.81 -14.74 -4.59
N LEU A 429 -2.45 -13.66 -5.04
CA LEU A 429 -2.13 -12.31 -4.57
C LEU A 429 -2.64 -12.03 -3.17
N ASP A 430 -3.86 -12.44 -2.87
CA ASP A 430 -4.46 -12.28 -1.55
C ASP A 430 -3.67 -13.04 -0.48
N ARG A 431 -3.18 -14.25 -0.78
CA ARG A 431 -2.29 -15.01 0.11
C ARG A 431 -0.89 -14.42 0.20
N ALA A 432 -0.34 -13.91 -0.90
CA ALA A 432 0.97 -13.23 -0.88
C ALA A 432 0.91 -11.99 0.01
N HIS A 433 -0.22 -11.30 0.01
CA HIS A 433 -0.46 -10.18 0.91
C HIS A 433 -0.53 -10.62 2.38
N LEU A 434 -1.31 -11.66 2.69
CA LEU A 434 -1.45 -12.18 4.05
C LEU A 434 -0.09 -12.61 4.64
N LEU A 435 0.64 -13.47 3.91
CA LEU A 435 1.84 -14.15 4.42
C LEU A 435 3.09 -13.26 4.39
N PHE A 436 3.24 -12.43 3.36
CA PHE A 436 4.46 -11.65 3.14
C PHE A 436 4.28 -10.14 3.22
N GLY A 437 3.03 -9.66 3.27
CA GLY A 437 2.70 -8.24 3.31
C GLY A 437 2.26 -7.78 4.69
N PHE A 438 0.99 -8.06 5.03
CA PHE A 438 0.31 -7.44 6.16
C PHE A 438 1.00 -7.73 7.48
N GLY A 439 1.13 -8.99 7.91
CA GLY A 439 1.72 -9.33 9.22
C GLY A 439 3.11 -8.73 9.43
N ARG A 440 3.95 -8.69 8.39
CA ARG A 440 5.31 -8.11 8.40
C ARG A 440 5.30 -6.61 8.66
N TYR A 441 4.41 -5.89 7.99
CA TYR A 441 4.23 -4.45 8.17
C TYR A 441 3.57 -4.13 9.51
N ALA A 442 2.54 -4.90 9.85
CA ALA A 442 1.64 -4.63 10.93
C ALA A 442 2.27 -4.95 12.30
N CYS A 443 3.19 -5.91 12.37
CA CYS A 443 3.98 -6.23 13.57
C CYS A 443 4.66 -5.00 14.19
N GLY A 444 5.41 -4.21 13.42
CA GLY A 444 6.09 -3.04 13.99
C GLY A 444 5.15 -1.90 14.37
N ILE A 445 3.99 -1.75 13.69
CA ILE A 445 2.95 -0.78 14.08
C ILE A 445 2.28 -1.20 15.38
N TYR A 446 2.02 -2.51 15.51
CA TYR A 446 1.44 -3.07 16.72
C TYR A 446 2.39 -2.88 17.91
N LYS A 447 3.66 -3.27 17.75
CA LYS A 447 4.69 -3.10 18.78
C LYS A 447 4.88 -1.63 19.16
N SER A 448 4.99 -0.71 18.20
CA SER A 448 5.14 0.73 18.49
C SER A 448 3.97 1.31 19.27
N ALA A 449 2.74 0.88 18.99
CA ALA A 449 1.60 1.29 19.79
C ALA A 449 1.72 0.77 21.23
N THR A 450 2.03 -0.51 21.39
CA THR A 450 2.13 -1.13 22.74
C THR A 450 3.31 -0.63 23.56
N VAL A 451 4.42 -0.19 22.94
CA VAL A 451 5.54 0.46 23.66
C VAL A 451 5.07 1.76 24.30
N ASN A 452 4.29 2.55 23.58
CA ASN A 452 3.81 3.86 24.04
C ASN A 452 2.54 3.80 24.91
N GLY A 453 2.25 2.65 25.51
CA GLY A 453 1.06 2.43 26.35
C GLY A 453 -0.27 2.57 25.64
N ARG A 454 -0.28 2.56 24.30
CA ARG A 454 -1.50 2.48 23.49
C ARG A 454 -1.81 1.02 23.25
N SER A 455 -2.81 0.50 23.96
CA SER A 455 -3.45 -0.77 23.61
C SER A 455 -4.18 -0.58 22.28
N LYS A 456 -3.52 -0.96 21.18
CA LYS A 456 -4.07 -0.86 19.82
C LYS A 456 -4.71 -2.19 19.44
N TYR A 457 -6.00 -2.15 19.15
CA TYR A 457 -6.78 -3.32 18.77
C TYR A 457 -7.21 -3.22 17.31
N TRP A 458 -7.12 -4.34 16.59
CA TRP A 458 -7.45 -4.43 15.17
C TRP A 458 -8.53 -5.48 14.96
N PRO A 459 -9.81 -5.07 14.94
CA PRO A 459 -10.92 -6.01 14.79
C PRO A 459 -10.77 -6.90 13.55
N TYR A 460 -10.26 -6.35 12.44
CA TYR A 460 -10.03 -7.10 11.20
C TYR A 460 -8.92 -8.12 11.26
N ALA A 461 -8.02 -8.05 12.25
CA ALA A 461 -6.90 -8.95 12.41
C ALA A 461 -7.13 -10.03 13.49
N ASP A 462 -8.35 -10.14 14.02
CA ASP A 462 -8.74 -11.24 14.90
C ASP A 462 -8.65 -12.57 14.15
N ALA A 463 -7.90 -13.52 14.73
CA ALA A 463 -7.59 -14.78 14.07
C ALA A 463 -8.84 -15.60 13.71
N ALA A 464 -9.83 -15.68 14.60
CA ALA A 464 -11.06 -16.42 14.37
C ALA A 464 -11.89 -15.76 13.26
N PHE A 465 -12.03 -14.44 13.32
CA PHE A 465 -12.72 -13.67 12.29
C PHE A 465 -12.06 -13.82 10.92
N VAL A 466 -10.73 -13.69 10.83
CA VAL A 466 -10.00 -13.81 9.56
C VAL A 466 -10.12 -15.20 8.96
N LYS A 467 -10.06 -16.26 9.77
CA LYS A 467 -10.24 -17.65 9.30
C LYS A 467 -11.60 -17.83 8.62
N VAL A 468 -12.67 -17.36 9.23
CA VAL A 468 -14.03 -17.47 8.64
C VAL A 468 -14.21 -16.52 7.47
N ALA A 469 -13.83 -15.24 7.61
CA ALA A 469 -13.98 -14.26 6.55
C ALA A 469 -13.29 -14.69 5.25
N ARG A 470 -12.10 -15.28 5.37
CA ARG A 470 -11.30 -15.70 4.23
C ARG A 470 -11.57 -17.15 3.79
N SER A 471 -12.53 -17.86 4.39
CA SER A 471 -13.07 -19.08 3.76
C SER A 471 -13.96 -18.76 2.56
N VAL A 472 -14.27 -17.48 2.32
CA VAL A 472 -15.04 -16.99 1.17
C VAL A 472 -14.12 -16.83 -0.05
N PRO A 473 -14.58 -17.18 -1.26
CA PRO A 473 -13.88 -16.88 -2.51
C PRO A 473 -13.36 -15.44 -2.55
N VAL A 474 -12.13 -15.26 -3.01
CA VAL A 474 -11.46 -13.95 -3.05
C VAL A 474 -12.21 -12.93 -3.91
N GLU A 475 -12.92 -13.37 -4.95
CA GLU A 475 -13.72 -12.52 -5.85
C GLU A 475 -14.88 -11.86 -5.10
N LYS A 476 -15.55 -12.63 -4.23
CA LYS A 476 -16.62 -12.15 -3.36
C LYS A 476 -16.12 -11.20 -2.28
N ARG A 477 -14.87 -11.37 -1.84
CA ARG A 477 -14.20 -10.44 -0.94
C ARG A 477 -13.79 -9.15 -1.64
N VAL A 478 -13.18 -9.24 -2.82
CA VAL A 478 -12.77 -8.10 -3.66
C VAL A 478 -13.97 -7.30 -4.16
N SER A 479 -15.12 -7.95 -4.41
CA SER A 479 -16.37 -7.25 -4.78
C SER A 479 -16.93 -6.35 -3.67
N GLU A 480 -16.41 -6.49 -2.45
CA GLU A 480 -16.89 -5.85 -1.21
C GLU A 480 -18.26 -6.34 -0.74
N GLU A 481 -18.75 -7.47 -1.28
CA GLU A 481 -20.02 -8.10 -0.87
C GLU A 481 -19.99 -8.48 0.62
N LEU A 482 -18.89 -9.07 1.10
CA LEU A 482 -18.73 -9.50 2.48
C LEU A 482 -18.94 -8.36 3.50
N ILE A 483 -18.19 -7.26 3.34
CA ILE A 483 -18.27 -6.10 4.25
C ILE A 483 -19.62 -5.39 4.12
N PHE A 484 -20.22 -5.41 2.94
CA PHE A 484 -21.53 -4.82 2.68
C PHE A 484 -22.64 -5.59 3.41
N GLU A 485 -22.67 -6.92 3.30
CA GLU A 485 -23.67 -7.78 3.93
C GLU A 485 -23.54 -7.77 5.47
N MET A 486 -22.32 -7.67 6.01
CA MET A 486 -22.12 -7.43 7.45
C MET A 486 -22.67 -6.07 7.88
N MET A 487 -22.34 -5.00 7.14
CA MET A 487 -22.81 -3.65 7.47
C MET A 487 -24.35 -3.55 7.38
N LYS A 488 -24.96 -4.22 6.41
CA LYS A 488 -26.42 -4.28 6.24
C LYS A 488 -27.17 -4.90 7.42
N ARG A 489 -26.53 -5.82 8.15
CA ARG A 489 -27.11 -6.47 9.34
C ARG A 489 -27.08 -5.59 10.58
N ILE A 490 -26.08 -4.71 10.70
CA ILE A 490 -25.80 -4.00 11.97
C ILE A 490 -25.94 -2.47 11.88
N ALA A 491 -25.90 -1.90 10.67
CA ALA A 491 -25.94 -0.46 10.47
C ALA A 491 -27.32 0.02 10.01
N PRO A 492 -27.70 1.27 10.36
CA PRO A 492 -28.88 1.88 9.76
C PRO A 492 -28.69 2.06 8.25
N GLN A 493 -29.79 1.96 7.48
CA GLN A 493 -29.79 2.13 6.02
C GLN A 493 -29.14 3.46 5.57
N ALA A 494 -29.29 4.53 6.35
CA ALA A 494 -28.67 5.82 6.08
C ALA A 494 -27.14 5.73 5.97
N LEU A 495 -26.49 4.83 6.72
CA LEU A 495 -25.04 4.63 6.66
C LEU A 495 -24.61 3.96 5.36
N LEU A 496 -25.38 2.97 4.89
CA LEU A 496 -25.17 2.29 3.61
C LEU A 496 -25.36 3.23 2.42
N ASP A 497 -26.14 4.28 2.58
CA ASP A 497 -26.44 5.27 1.54
C ASP A 497 -25.43 6.41 1.46
N LEU A 498 -24.52 6.54 2.42
CA LEU A 498 -23.46 7.56 2.39
C LEU A 498 -22.43 7.26 1.29
N PRO A 499 -21.99 8.27 0.50
CA PRO A 499 -20.96 8.10 -0.52
C PRO A 499 -19.59 7.80 0.10
N PHE A 500 -18.64 7.25 -0.67
CA PHE A 500 -17.25 7.10 -0.23
C PHE A 500 -16.32 8.08 -0.96
N LYS A 501 -15.09 8.20 -0.45
CA LYS A 501 -14.02 8.93 -1.12
C LYS A 501 -13.63 8.23 -2.43
N ASP A 502 -13.66 8.98 -3.52
CA ASP A 502 -13.17 8.64 -4.88
C ASP A 502 -13.78 7.41 -5.58
N LYS A 503 -14.44 6.49 -4.87
CA LYS A 503 -15.00 5.24 -5.42
C LYS A 503 -16.36 4.91 -4.84
N ARG A 504 -17.14 4.09 -5.56
CA ARG A 504 -18.35 3.41 -5.07
C ARG A 504 -17.98 2.04 -4.51
N TRP A 505 -18.96 1.32 -3.95
CA TRP A 505 -18.80 -0.12 -3.70
C TRP A 505 -18.22 -0.82 -4.93
N ASN A 506 -17.35 -1.80 -4.75
CA ASN A 506 -16.69 -2.45 -5.88
C ASN A 506 -17.69 -3.14 -6.81
N PHE A 507 -18.72 -3.80 -6.27
CA PHE A 507 -19.83 -4.33 -7.05
C PHE A 507 -20.65 -3.25 -7.81
N GLU A 508 -20.51 -1.95 -7.49
CA GLU A 508 -21.17 -0.83 -8.19
C GLU A 508 -20.29 -0.14 -9.24
N GLN A 509 -19.03 -0.56 -9.42
CA GLN A 509 -18.11 0.14 -10.32
C GLN A 509 -18.54 0.07 -11.80
N LYS A 510 -19.17 -1.03 -12.22
CA LYS A 510 -19.69 -1.22 -13.59
C LYS A 510 -21.13 -0.73 -13.77
N GLY A 511 -21.75 -0.12 -12.75
CA GLY A 511 -23.13 0.35 -12.79
C GLY A 511 -23.94 -0.09 -11.57
N VAL A 512 -25.26 -0.10 -11.70
CA VAL A 512 -26.15 -0.61 -10.65
C VAL A 512 -26.01 -2.13 -10.61
N SER A 513 -25.81 -2.68 -9.41
CA SER A 513 -25.73 -4.10 -9.13
C SER A 513 -27.00 -4.56 -8.40
N PRO A 514 -27.38 -5.85 -8.46
CA PRO A 514 -28.45 -6.41 -7.62
C PRO A 514 -28.24 -6.15 -6.11
N LEU A 515 -26.99 -6.01 -5.68
CA LEU A 515 -26.64 -5.68 -4.29
C LEU A 515 -26.78 -4.20 -3.96
N SER A 516 -26.94 -3.31 -4.95
CA SER A 516 -27.00 -1.86 -4.73
C SER A 516 -28.21 -1.48 -3.86
N PRO A 517 -28.00 -0.97 -2.63
CA PRO A 517 -29.13 -0.52 -1.82
C PRO A 517 -29.93 0.56 -2.53
N GLY A 518 -31.25 0.40 -2.59
CA GLY A 518 -32.15 1.34 -3.26
C GLY A 518 -31.97 1.43 -4.78
N GLY A 519 -31.36 0.42 -5.41
CA GLY A 519 -31.16 0.33 -6.86
C GLY A 519 -30.50 1.56 -7.46
N LEU A 520 -31.01 2.04 -8.60
CA LEU A 520 -30.47 3.21 -9.30
C LEU A 520 -30.51 4.49 -8.45
N ALA A 521 -31.53 4.67 -7.61
CA ALA A 521 -31.67 5.87 -6.78
C ALA A 521 -30.60 5.91 -5.69
N GLY A 522 -30.38 4.80 -4.98
CA GLY A 522 -29.32 4.72 -3.98
C GLY A 522 -27.93 4.76 -4.62
N TRP A 523 -27.75 4.13 -5.79
CA TRP A 523 -26.53 4.28 -6.57
C TRP A 523 -26.28 5.78 -6.86
N LYS A 524 -27.25 6.55 -7.36
CA LYS A 524 -27.06 7.99 -7.56
C LYS A 524 -26.69 8.74 -6.26
N ARG A 525 -27.34 8.44 -5.13
CA ARG A 525 -27.02 9.07 -3.82
C ARG A 525 -25.58 8.82 -3.36
N ARG A 526 -25.02 7.65 -3.68
CA ARG A 526 -23.64 7.26 -3.35
C ARG A 526 -22.58 7.79 -4.33
N GLU A 527 -22.89 8.81 -5.13
CA GLU A 527 -21.88 9.42 -6.01
C GLU A 527 -20.61 9.78 -5.21
N PRO A 528 -19.43 9.28 -5.62
CA PRO A 528 -18.24 9.42 -4.80
C PRO A 528 -17.92 10.87 -4.50
N LEU A 529 -17.55 11.13 -3.24
CA LEU A 529 -17.04 12.43 -2.86
C LEU A 529 -15.57 12.50 -3.29
N SER A 530 -15.30 13.17 -4.41
CA SER A 530 -13.95 13.48 -4.83
C SER A 530 -13.48 14.79 -4.25
N ARG A 531 -12.17 14.89 -4.01
CA ARG A 531 -11.56 16.16 -3.59
C ARG A 531 -11.74 17.22 -4.68
N ALA A 532 -11.91 18.48 -4.28
CA ALA A 532 -11.81 19.61 -5.20
C ALA A 532 -10.46 19.57 -5.94
N LYS A 533 -10.50 19.66 -7.27
CA LYS A 533 -9.28 19.66 -8.11
C LYS A 533 -8.36 20.81 -7.67
N GLY A 534 -7.15 20.50 -7.23
CA GLY A 534 -6.15 21.47 -6.80
C GLY A 534 -5.82 21.47 -5.31
N GLY A 535 -6.61 20.79 -4.47
CA GLY A 535 -6.27 20.60 -3.06
C GLY A 535 -5.04 19.69 -2.91
N ARG A 536 -3.91 20.22 -2.43
CA ARG A 536 -2.68 19.45 -2.25
C ARG A 536 -2.84 18.50 -1.06
N VAL A 537 -2.72 17.19 -1.30
CA VAL A 537 -2.93 16.11 -0.29
C VAL A 537 -1.63 15.74 0.42
N TRP A 538 -0.49 16.27 0.01
CA TRP A 538 0.78 15.70 0.44
C TRP A 538 1.25 16.32 1.75
N GLY A 539 0.60 15.98 2.86
CA GLY A 539 1.03 16.30 4.23
C GLY A 539 2.08 15.34 4.81
N ASP A 540 2.39 14.25 4.09
CA ASP A 540 3.46 13.34 4.51
C ASP A 540 4.81 13.82 3.96
N TRP A 541 5.50 14.61 4.80
CA TRP A 541 6.79 15.22 4.54
C TRP A 541 7.86 14.22 4.08
N ARG A 542 7.71 12.93 4.47
CA ARG A 542 8.69 11.89 4.15
C ARG A 542 8.79 11.61 2.66
N TYR A 543 7.75 11.91 1.88
CA TYR A 543 7.78 11.79 0.42
C TYR A 543 8.57 12.89 -0.28
N MET A 544 8.97 13.93 0.44
CA MET A 544 9.68 15.08 -0.08
C MET A 544 11.10 15.06 0.47
N VAL A 545 12.04 14.53 -0.31
CA VAL A 545 13.46 14.61 0.06
C VAL A 545 13.94 16.01 -0.28
N GLY A 546 13.74 16.95 0.66
CA GLY A 546 14.34 18.29 0.61
C GLY A 546 15.87 18.23 0.66
N ARG A 547 16.53 19.40 0.58
CA ARG A 547 18.00 19.46 0.63
C ARG A 547 18.54 18.85 1.92
N GLU A 548 17.88 19.15 3.03
CA GLU A 548 18.30 18.74 4.37
C GLU A 548 18.20 17.22 4.55
N LEU A 549 17.11 16.61 4.07
CA LEU A 549 16.95 15.14 4.08
C LEU A 549 17.90 14.46 3.10
N ARG A 550 18.16 15.10 1.95
CA ARG A 550 19.12 14.61 0.97
C ARG A 550 20.51 14.47 1.60
N ASP A 551 20.97 15.48 2.33
CA ASP A 551 22.32 15.49 2.92
C ASP A 551 22.44 14.38 3.97
N VAL A 552 21.44 14.22 4.85
CA VAL A 552 21.45 13.11 5.83
C VAL A 552 21.41 11.75 5.15
N PHE A 553 20.60 11.58 4.11
CA PHE A 553 20.57 10.33 3.35
C PHE A 553 21.91 10.06 2.67
N TYR A 554 22.55 11.09 2.10
CA TYR A 554 23.84 10.97 1.43
C TYR A 554 24.93 10.53 2.41
N ASP A 555 25.02 11.20 3.55
CA ASP A 555 26.03 10.91 4.57
C ASP A 555 25.83 9.52 5.17
N MET A 556 24.60 9.21 5.60
CA MET A 556 24.31 7.94 6.28
C MET A 556 24.35 6.75 5.34
N ILE A 557 23.98 6.89 4.06
CA ILE A 557 23.97 5.75 3.11
C ILE A 557 25.34 5.58 2.46
N LEU A 558 25.98 6.66 1.97
CA LEU A 558 27.18 6.56 1.14
C LEU A 558 28.50 6.81 1.88
N HIS A 559 28.47 7.47 3.05
CA HIS A 559 29.67 7.87 3.79
C HIS A 559 29.76 7.25 5.20
N ASN A 560 28.83 6.39 5.60
CA ASN A 560 28.94 5.64 6.84
C ASN A 560 29.82 4.39 6.64
N PRO A 561 31.09 4.38 7.08
CA PRO A 561 31.98 3.23 6.86
C PRO A 561 31.50 1.97 7.57
N LYS A 562 30.72 2.09 8.65
CA LYS A 562 30.14 0.93 9.34
C LYS A 562 29.04 0.25 8.53
N ALA A 563 28.51 0.94 7.52
CA ALA A 563 27.47 0.42 6.64
C ALA A 563 27.99 -0.07 5.29
N ASP A 564 29.32 -0.11 5.08
CA ASP A 564 29.91 -0.52 3.79
C ASP A 564 29.45 -1.90 3.31
N ALA A 565 29.14 -2.80 4.24
CA ALA A 565 28.58 -4.13 3.95
C ALA A 565 27.27 -4.06 3.15
N LEU A 566 26.48 -2.99 3.28
CA LEU A 566 25.24 -2.79 2.51
C LEU A 566 25.51 -2.74 1.00
N PHE A 567 26.69 -2.28 0.57
CA PHE A 567 27.09 -2.24 -0.83
C PHE A 567 27.50 -3.60 -1.40
N ASN A 568 27.48 -4.67 -0.59
CA ASN A 568 27.45 -6.04 -1.10
C ASN A 568 26.10 -6.37 -1.76
N VAL A 569 25.05 -5.61 -1.45
CA VAL A 569 23.70 -5.74 -2.02
C VAL A 569 23.39 -4.58 -2.95
N LEU A 570 23.64 -3.34 -2.51
CA LEU A 570 23.41 -2.14 -3.31
C LEU A 570 24.49 -1.91 -4.37
N ASP A 571 24.08 -1.32 -5.50
CA ASP A 571 24.99 -0.77 -6.50
C ASP A 571 25.35 0.67 -6.11
N ARG A 572 26.51 0.84 -5.45
CA ARG A 572 26.95 2.14 -4.89
C ARG A 572 26.88 3.26 -5.91
N ARG A 573 27.37 3.03 -7.14
CA ARG A 573 27.43 4.06 -8.20
C ARG A 573 26.02 4.53 -8.61
N LYS A 574 25.08 3.61 -8.73
CA LYS A 574 23.68 3.97 -9.08
C LYS A 574 22.94 4.63 -7.94
N VAL A 575 23.20 4.22 -6.69
CA VAL A 575 22.62 4.88 -5.52
C VAL A 575 23.18 6.30 -5.41
N GLU A 576 24.47 6.49 -5.62
CA GLU A 576 25.11 7.81 -5.63
C GLU A 576 24.53 8.74 -6.71
N SER A 577 24.24 8.21 -7.91
CA SER A 577 23.63 9.02 -8.99
C SER A 577 22.28 9.61 -8.61
N LEU A 578 21.51 8.96 -7.72
CA LEU A 578 20.23 9.49 -7.23
C LEU A 578 20.37 10.86 -6.58
N PHE A 579 21.50 11.11 -5.92
CA PHE A 579 21.74 12.36 -5.21
C PHE A 579 22.14 13.49 -6.15
N GLY A 580 22.68 13.20 -7.34
CA GLY A 580 22.99 14.20 -8.36
C GLY A 580 21.80 14.62 -9.23
N GLU A 581 20.69 13.89 -9.17
CA GLU A 581 19.59 14.00 -10.13
C GLU A 581 18.32 14.63 -9.54
N ALA A 582 17.48 15.22 -10.41
CA ALA A 582 16.11 15.58 -10.07
C ALA A 582 15.22 14.36 -9.71
N ALA A 583 15.73 13.14 -9.89
CA ALA A 583 15.05 11.89 -9.58
C ALA A 583 14.81 11.70 -8.07
N ILE A 584 15.64 12.27 -7.19
CA ILE A 584 15.50 12.16 -5.73
C ILE A 584 14.14 12.67 -5.22
N TYR A 585 13.55 13.63 -5.92
CA TYR A 585 12.26 14.22 -5.59
C TYR A 585 11.06 13.38 -6.06
N LYS A 586 11.28 12.21 -6.68
CA LYS A 586 10.20 11.29 -7.05
C LYS A 586 9.76 10.50 -5.82
N LYS A 587 8.44 10.42 -5.55
CA LYS A 587 7.83 9.69 -4.43
C LYS A 587 8.46 8.32 -4.16
N ASN A 588 8.63 7.53 -5.22
CA ASN A 588 9.10 6.16 -5.10
C ASN A 588 10.62 6.05 -4.94
N ILE A 589 11.40 7.09 -5.28
CA ILE A 589 12.82 7.17 -4.93
C ILE A 589 12.97 7.55 -3.47
N SER A 590 12.19 8.52 -3.00
CA SER A 590 12.10 8.87 -1.57
C SER A 590 11.87 7.63 -0.69
N ARG A 591 10.87 6.79 -1.01
CA ARG A 591 10.62 5.54 -0.28
C ARG A 591 11.85 4.61 -0.26
N PHE A 592 12.50 4.43 -1.42
CA PHE A 592 13.69 3.61 -1.53
C PHE A 592 14.84 4.17 -0.66
N LEU A 593 15.04 5.48 -0.63
CA LEU A 593 16.07 6.11 0.20
C LEU A 593 15.79 5.98 1.69
N TRP A 594 14.53 6.06 2.13
CA TRP A 594 14.16 5.73 3.50
C TRP A 594 14.49 4.28 3.86
N ASN A 595 14.20 3.34 2.96
CA ASN A 595 14.53 1.93 3.17
C ASN A 595 16.06 1.72 3.24
N ALA A 596 16.81 2.36 2.35
CA ALA A 596 18.27 2.30 2.33
C ALA A 596 18.89 2.96 3.57
N LEU A 597 18.30 4.05 4.08
CA LEU A 597 18.70 4.65 5.36
C LEU A 597 18.45 3.68 6.52
N SER A 598 17.25 3.07 6.60
CA SER A 598 16.98 2.04 7.62
C SER A 598 17.98 0.89 7.53
N ALA A 599 18.28 0.42 6.31
CA ALA A 599 19.20 -0.68 6.09
C ALA A 599 20.64 -0.30 6.49
N SER A 600 21.08 0.92 6.18
CA SER A 600 22.39 1.44 6.59
C SER A 600 22.53 1.47 8.11
N ILE A 601 21.54 2.04 8.81
CA ILE A 601 21.51 2.10 10.27
C ILE A 601 21.47 0.69 10.87
N LEU A 602 20.68 -0.22 10.27
CA LEU A 602 20.61 -1.62 10.69
C LEU A 602 22.00 -2.26 10.61
N VAL A 603 22.64 -2.28 9.43
CA VAL A 603 23.95 -2.95 9.27
C VAL A 603 25.10 -2.28 10.03
N SER A 604 25.01 -0.98 10.33
CA SER A 604 26.01 -0.26 11.13
C SER A 604 25.90 -0.54 12.63
N ASN A 605 24.84 -1.24 13.06
CA ASN A 605 24.48 -1.47 14.47
C ASN A 605 24.24 -0.19 15.29
N GLU A 606 24.09 0.98 14.65
CA GLU A 606 23.91 2.26 15.36
C GLU A 606 22.54 2.41 16.02
N TRP A 607 21.60 1.55 15.65
CA TRP A 607 20.30 1.41 16.33
C TRP A 607 20.38 0.63 17.65
N ILE A 608 21.43 -0.17 17.86
CA ILE A 608 21.68 -0.88 19.12
C ILE A 608 22.47 0.06 20.03
N ARG A 609 22.16 0.11 21.33
CA ARG A 609 22.89 0.94 22.33
C ARG A 609 22.79 2.46 22.21
N SER A 610 22.04 3.01 21.26
CA SER A 610 21.77 4.46 21.19
C SER A 610 20.75 4.91 22.24
N GLY A 611 20.90 4.45 23.49
CA GLY A 611 20.16 4.97 24.64
C GLY A 611 20.34 6.49 24.71
N ASN A 612 19.27 7.23 24.40
CA ASN A 612 18.99 8.64 24.66
C ASN A 612 20.04 9.72 24.32
N ASN A 613 21.20 9.37 23.75
CA ASN A 613 22.31 10.30 23.53
C ASN A 613 22.58 10.63 22.05
N ALA A 614 21.81 10.07 21.12
CA ALA A 614 21.83 10.59 19.76
C ALA A 614 21.32 12.03 19.84
N LYS A 615 22.20 13.01 19.61
CA LYS A 615 21.80 14.41 19.50
C LYS A 615 20.75 14.46 18.40
N GLU A 616 19.50 14.76 18.77
CA GLU A 616 18.43 14.91 17.80
C GLU A 616 18.85 15.97 16.79
N GLN A 617 19.15 15.54 15.55
CA GLN A 617 19.38 16.45 14.46
C GLN A 617 18.01 16.83 13.92
N MET A 618 17.37 17.77 14.61
CA MET A 618 16.07 18.28 14.21
C MET A 618 16.20 18.99 12.87
N ILE A 619 15.71 18.34 11.82
CA ILE A 619 15.67 18.94 10.49
C ILE A 619 14.38 19.71 10.37
N ARG A 620 14.50 20.98 9.99
CA ARG A 620 13.37 21.78 9.54
C ARG A 620 13.10 21.46 8.08
N VAL A 621 12.00 20.76 7.82
CA VAL A 621 11.51 20.56 6.45
C VAL A 621 10.57 21.72 6.13
N ASP A 622 11.11 22.76 5.49
CA ASP A 622 10.28 23.83 4.96
C ASP A 622 9.46 23.27 3.79
N TYR A 623 8.15 23.15 4.00
CA TYR A 623 7.23 22.74 2.95
C TYR A 623 7.26 23.79 1.84
N PRO A 624 7.72 23.45 0.62
CA PRO A 624 7.66 24.40 -0.47
C PRO A 624 6.24 24.34 -1.05
N TRP A 625 5.29 24.96 -0.35
CA TRP A 625 3.94 25.16 -0.88
C TRP A 625 3.99 25.93 -2.22
N ASP A 626 5.07 26.66 -2.51
CA ASP A 626 5.19 27.38 -3.77
C ASP A 626 6.10 26.65 -4.79
N ALA A 627 7.14 25.93 -4.33
CA ALA A 627 8.11 25.32 -5.24
C ALA A 627 7.65 23.99 -5.86
N VAL A 628 6.60 23.32 -5.35
CA VAL A 628 6.01 22.18 -6.09
C VAL A 628 5.33 22.65 -7.38
N ASP A 629 4.73 23.85 -7.38
CA ASP A 629 4.24 24.50 -8.61
C ASP A 629 5.41 24.94 -9.49
N ALA A 630 6.44 25.56 -8.91
CA ALA A 630 7.61 26.00 -9.66
C ALA A 630 8.47 24.86 -10.23
N SER A 631 8.50 23.67 -9.60
CA SER A 631 9.16 22.48 -10.15
C SER A 631 8.32 21.83 -11.26
N LEU A 632 7.00 22.02 -11.24
CA LEU A 632 6.13 21.64 -12.34
C LEU A 632 6.36 22.60 -13.52
N VAL A 633 6.44 23.91 -13.26
CA VAL A 633 6.79 24.95 -14.25
C VAL A 633 8.22 24.79 -14.75
N GLY A 634 9.17 24.40 -13.90
CA GLY A 634 10.57 24.13 -14.24
C GLY A 634 10.75 22.80 -14.98
N LYS A 635 9.93 21.78 -14.69
CA LYS A 635 9.85 20.54 -15.50
C LYS A 635 9.15 20.79 -16.83
N LEU A 636 8.17 21.69 -16.88
CA LEU A 636 7.59 22.17 -18.13
C LEU A 636 8.64 22.96 -18.93
N ASN A 637 9.47 23.80 -18.32
CA ASN A 637 10.48 24.57 -19.05
C ASN A 637 11.74 23.74 -19.43
N GLY A 638 12.16 22.79 -18.59
CA GLY A 638 13.38 22.00 -18.81
C GLY A 638 13.19 20.68 -19.59
N CYS A 639 12.00 20.06 -19.53
CA CYS A 639 11.71 18.89 -20.37
C CYS A 639 11.20 19.27 -21.77
N TYR A 640 10.70 20.50 -21.98
CA TYR A 640 10.12 20.89 -23.27
C TYR A 640 11.17 21.14 -24.36
N THR A 641 12.36 21.65 -24.07
CA THR A 641 13.34 21.93 -25.14
C THR A 641 14.04 20.66 -25.65
N ASN A 642 14.53 19.78 -24.77
CA ASN A 642 15.30 18.59 -25.21
C ASN A 642 14.45 17.35 -25.56
N THR A 643 13.19 17.28 -25.11
CA THR A 643 12.34 16.10 -25.35
C THR A 643 11.36 16.31 -26.52
N ILE A 644 10.98 17.55 -26.85
CA ILE A 644 10.08 17.85 -27.97
C ILE A 644 10.75 17.57 -29.30
N GLU A 645 12.02 17.94 -29.48
CA GLU A 645 12.76 17.66 -30.72
C GLU A 645 12.89 16.16 -31.01
N LYS A 646 12.93 15.31 -29.98
CA LYS A 646 13.10 13.85 -30.14
C LYS A 646 11.82 13.03 -30.01
N ARG A 647 10.75 13.53 -29.37
CA ARG A 647 9.50 12.77 -29.14
C ARG A 647 8.24 13.34 -29.79
N ALA A 648 8.23 14.59 -30.27
CA ALA A 648 7.05 15.17 -30.90
C ALA A 648 6.65 14.49 -32.23
N ALA A 649 7.54 13.71 -32.85
CA ALA A 649 7.22 12.98 -34.07
C ALA A 649 6.21 11.82 -33.88
N ASN A 650 5.94 11.34 -32.66
CA ASN A 650 5.27 10.03 -32.48
C ASN A 650 4.17 9.91 -31.39
N ASP A 651 3.90 10.91 -30.52
CA ASP A 651 2.97 10.71 -29.38
C ASP A 651 1.76 11.67 -29.33
N GLU A 652 0.62 11.18 -29.82
CA GLU A 652 -0.69 11.86 -29.87
C GLU A 652 -1.27 12.17 -28.47
N ARG A 653 -0.88 11.40 -27.45
CA ARG A 653 -1.34 11.60 -26.06
C ARG A 653 -0.62 12.78 -25.41
N LEU A 654 0.63 13.03 -25.80
CA LEU A 654 1.43 14.15 -25.32
C LEU A 654 0.84 15.48 -25.83
N ILE A 655 0.50 15.57 -27.12
CA ILE A 655 -0.10 16.79 -27.71
C ILE A 655 -1.43 17.13 -27.03
N LYS A 656 -2.32 16.14 -26.81
CA LYS A 656 -3.58 16.34 -26.07
C LYS A 656 -3.37 16.87 -24.65
N ASN A 657 -2.31 16.41 -23.97
CA ASN A 657 -1.99 16.86 -22.62
C ASN A 657 -1.39 18.27 -22.62
N ILE A 658 -0.52 18.61 -23.57
CA ILE A 658 0.05 19.95 -23.73
C ILE A 658 -1.07 20.98 -23.97
N THR A 659 -1.95 20.72 -24.94
CA THR A 659 -3.10 21.59 -25.26
C THR A 659 -4.03 21.77 -24.06
N LYS A 660 -4.22 20.72 -23.26
CA LYS A 660 -5.07 20.77 -22.06
C LYS A 660 -4.44 21.61 -20.94
N VAL A 661 -3.12 21.50 -20.73
CA VAL A 661 -2.38 22.29 -19.74
C VAL A 661 -2.37 23.78 -20.14
N LEU A 662 -2.11 24.08 -21.41
CA LEU A 662 -2.14 25.45 -21.93
C LEU A 662 -3.53 26.08 -21.78
N LYS A 663 -4.61 25.34 -22.09
CA LYS A 663 -6.00 25.81 -21.88
C LYS A 663 -6.29 26.18 -20.43
N VAL A 664 -5.79 25.40 -19.46
CA VAL A 664 -5.98 25.68 -18.02
C VAL A 664 -5.15 26.89 -17.60
N TYR A 665 -3.89 26.99 -18.07
CA TYR A 665 -3.01 28.12 -17.79
C TYR A 665 -3.58 29.45 -18.30
N PHE A 666 -4.02 29.52 -19.57
CA PHE A 666 -4.62 30.74 -20.13
C PHE A 666 -5.97 31.09 -19.51
N LYS A 667 -6.78 30.09 -19.15
CA LYS A 667 -8.06 30.31 -18.47
C LYS A 667 -7.89 30.90 -17.07
N ASN A 668 -6.88 30.44 -16.32
CA ASN A 668 -6.67 30.85 -14.94
C ASN A 668 -5.89 32.18 -14.81
N ASN A 669 -5.09 32.54 -15.81
CA ASN A 669 -4.30 33.78 -15.81
C ASN A 669 -4.90 34.90 -16.67
N LYS A 670 -6.14 34.73 -17.16
CA LYS A 670 -6.83 35.66 -18.07
C LYS A 670 -6.94 37.10 -17.55
N ASN A 671 -6.99 37.29 -16.23
CA ASN A 671 -7.08 38.61 -15.61
C ASN A 671 -5.69 39.21 -15.28
N GLN A 672 -4.70 38.39 -14.92
CA GLN A 672 -3.31 38.85 -14.75
C GLN A 672 -2.72 39.32 -16.09
N ILE A 673 -2.99 38.60 -17.18
CA ILE A 673 -2.56 38.97 -18.54
C ILE A 673 -3.20 40.30 -19.00
N LYS A 674 -4.37 40.67 -18.47
CA LYS A 674 -5.05 41.94 -18.76
C LYS A 674 -4.53 43.13 -17.95
N GLU A 675 -3.93 42.89 -16.77
CA GLU A 675 -3.59 43.96 -15.83
C GLU A 675 -2.08 44.19 -15.66
N THR A 676 -1.21 43.27 -16.10
CA THR A 676 0.23 43.52 -16.08
C THR A 676 0.72 44.17 -17.37
N SER A 677 0.90 45.49 -17.34
CA SER A 677 1.78 46.20 -18.27
C SER A 677 3.23 45.77 -18.03
N TRP A 678 3.67 44.67 -18.67
CA TRP A 678 5.10 44.40 -18.83
C TRP A 678 5.60 45.32 -19.94
N SER A 679 6.20 46.45 -19.56
CA SER A 679 7.10 47.20 -20.44
C SER A 679 8.39 46.39 -20.59
N VAL A 680 8.35 45.32 -21.37
CA VAL A 680 9.57 44.79 -21.99
C VAL A 680 9.55 45.32 -23.41
N ASN A 681 10.47 46.23 -23.71
CA ASN A 681 10.83 46.56 -25.09
C ASN A 681 11.43 45.29 -25.71
N LEU A 682 10.57 44.44 -26.25
CA LEU A 682 10.97 43.50 -27.27
C LEU A 682 11.03 44.30 -28.56
N ASP A 683 12.22 44.34 -29.15
CA ASP A 683 12.45 44.92 -30.47
C ASP A 683 11.43 44.33 -31.46
N ASP A 684 10.81 45.17 -32.30
CA ASP A 684 9.73 44.75 -33.20
C ASP A 684 10.19 43.60 -34.12
N ALA A 685 11.50 43.58 -34.44
CA ALA A 685 12.14 42.50 -35.19
C ALA A 685 12.12 41.13 -34.46
N LEU A 686 12.22 41.11 -33.12
CA LEU A 686 12.18 39.88 -32.33
C LEU A 686 10.75 39.37 -32.17
N ALA A 687 9.76 40.26 -32.10
CA ALA A 687 8.34 39.90 -32.10
C ALA A 687 7.92 39.30 -33.46
N GLU A 688 8.36 39.88 -34.58
CA GLU A 688 8.18 39.31 -35.92
C GLU A 688 8.88 37.96 -36.07
N THR A 689 10.14 37.84 -35.61
CA THR A 689 10.89 36.57 -35.69
C THR A 689 10.23 35.45 -34.87
N LEU A 690 9.69 35.79 -33.69
CA LEU A 690 8.97 34.82 -32.85
C LEU A 690 7.60 34.45 -33.45
N ALA A 691 6.92 35.38 -34.11
CA ALA A 691 5.68 35.11 -34.83
C ALA A 691 5.94 34.22 -36.05
N GLU A 692 6.91 34.56 -36.89
CA GLU A 692 7.31 33.75 -38.06
C GLU A 692 7.78 32.36 -37.65
N GLY A 693 8.63 32.24 -36.63
CA GLY A 693 9.08 30.95 -36.10
C GLY A 693 7.93 30.11 -35.52
N PHE A 694 6.94 30.74 -34.90
CA PHE A 694 5.73 30.06 -34.43
C PHE A 694 4.84 29.58 -35.58
N PHE A 695 4.69 30.39 -36.64
CA PHE A 695 3.92 30.05 -37.83
C PHE A 695 4.56 28.93 -38.65
N ASP A 696 5.88 28.96 -38.86
CA ASP A 696 6.60 27.89 -39.56
C ASP A 696 6.56 26.57 -38.77
N THR A 697 6.64 26.65 -37.44
CA THR A 697 6.49 25.47 -36.58
C THR A 697 5.07 24.91 -36.65
N ALA A 698 4.04 25.76 -36.62
CA ALA A 698 2.65 25.35 -36.72
C ALA A 698 2.33 24.74 -38.10
N LYS A 699 2.84 25.34 -39.19
CA LYS A 699 2.71 24.85 -40.55
C LYS A 699 3.39 23.50 -40.73
N THR A 700 4.63 23.36 -40.25
CA THR A 700 5.38 22.09 -40.30
C THR A 700 4.68 20.98 -39.51
N LEU A 701 4.12 21.29 -38.34
CA LEU A 701 3.33 20.33 -37.57
C LEU A 701 2.04 19.92 -38.31
N LEU A 702 1.40 20.86 -39.01
CA LEU A 702 0.19 20.60 -39.80
C LEU A 702 0.48 19.74 -41.02
N ASP A 703 1.55 20.03 -41.77
CA ASP A 703 1.97 19.27 -42.94
C ASP A 703 2.38 17.84 -42.55
N ASN A 704 3.09 17.68 -41.42
CA ASN A 704 3.45 16.36 -40.90
C ASN A 704 2.23 15.54 -40.47
N GLU A 705 1.23 16.16 -39.84
CA GLU A 705 0.02 15.43 -39.46
C GLU A 705 -0.85 15.10 -40.69
N LEU A 706 -0.85 15.93 -41.73
CA LEU A 706 -1.50 15.61 -43.01
C LEU A 706 -0.85 14.40 -43.71
N VAL A 707 0.49 14.32 -43.74
CA VAL A 707 1.22 13.14 -44.26
C VAL A 707 0.94 11.89 -43.42
N ARG A 708 0.87 12.03 -42.10
CA ARG A 708 0.57 10.92 -41.18
C ARG A 708 -0.86 10.41 -41.36
N LEU A 709 -1.82 11.31 -41.57
CA LEU A 709 -3.22 10.98 -41.83
C LEU A 709 -3.40 10.28 -43.18
N ALA A 710 -2.70 10.73 -44.24
CA ALA A 710 -2.68 10.04 -45.52
C ALA A 710 -2.14 8.60 -45.38
N SER A 711 -1.04 8.41 -44.64
CA SER A 711 -0.47 7.08 -44.39
C SER A 711 -1.40 6.18 -43.57
N ARG A 712 -2.11 6.72 -42.56
CA ARG A 712 -3.10 5.97 -41.77
C ARG A 712 -4.31 5.58 -42.60
N ALA A 713 -4.80 6.46 -43.47
CA ALA A 713 -5.88 6.14 -44.41
C ALA A 713 -5.48 5.01 -45.37
N SER A 714 -4.28 5.07 -45.94
CA SER A 714 -3.72 3.98 -46.76
C SER A 714 -3.55 2.67 -45.99
N ALA A 715 -3.15 2.72 -44.71
CA ALA A 715 -3.03 1.52 -43.87
C ALA A 715 -4.38 0.89 -43.51
N VAL A 716 -5.42 1.71 -43.29
CA VAL A 716 -6.80 1.21 -43.08
C VAL A 716 -7.35 0.61 -44.37
N GLN A 717 -7.09 1.23 -45.52
CA GLN A 717 -7.45 0.71 -46.84
C GLN A 717 -6.73 -0.63 -47.13
N ALA A 718 -5.44 -0.73 -46.81
CA ALA A 718 -4.69 -1.99 -46.91
C ALA A 718 -5.26 -3.09 -46.01
N LYS A 719 -5.61 -2.77 -44.75
CA LYS A 719 -6.28 -3.73 -43.85
C LYS A 719 -7.65 -4.16 -44.35
N PHE A 720 -8.37 -3.26 -45.02
CA PHE A 720 -9.65 -3.59 -45.65
C PHE A 720 -9.44 -4.56 -46.82
N HIS A 721 -8.44 -4.35 -47.67
CA HIS A 721 -8.09 -5.28 -48.74
C HIS A 721 -7.64 -6.66 -48.22
N VAL A 722 -6.88 -6.70 -47.11
CA VAL A 722 -6.48 -7.97 -46.46
C VAL A 722 -7.70 -8.69 -45.87
N ALA A 723 -8.61 -7.97 -45.23
CA ALA A 723 -9.85 -8.56 -44.68
C ALA A 723 -10.78 -9.07 -45.79
N ASP A 724 -10.90 -8.36 -46.91
CA ASP A 724 -11.70 -8.79 -48.06
C ASP A 724 -11.06 -10.02 -48.75
N ALA A 725 -9.72 -10.06 -48.86
CA ALA A 725 -9.01 -11.25 -49.36
C ALA A 725 -9.20 -12.47 -48.45
N ALA A 726 -9.04 -12.34 -47.12
CA ALA A 726 -9.25 -13.41 -46.16
C ALA A 726 -10.72 -13.90 -46.16
N TRP A 727 -11.67 -12.98 -46.39
CA TRP A 727 -13.09 -13.34 -46.53
C TRP A 727 -13.37 -14.08 -47.83
N ASN A 728 -12.72 -13.71 -48.93
CA ASN A 728 -12.83 -14.42 -50.21
C ASN A 728 -12.21 -15.83 -50.13
N GLU A 729 -11.10 -16.01 -49.41
CA GLU A 729 -10.54 -17.34 -49.10
C GLU A 729 -11.48 -18.17 -48.23
N TYR A 730 -12.08 -17.57 -47.20
CA TYR A 730 -13.09 -18.23 -46.36
C TYR A 730 -14.32 -18.67 -47.17
N LEU A 731 -14.81 -17.81 -48.08
CA LEU A 731 -15.90 -18.14 -48.99
C LEU A 731 -15.51 -19.26 -49.96
N ALA A 732 -14.31 -19.23 -50.53
CA ALA A 732 -13.82 -20.30 -51.40
C ALA A 732 -13.75 -21.64 -50.65
N ALA A 733 -13.20 -21.65 -49.43
CA ALA A 733 -13.15 -22.83 -48.57
C ALA A 733 -14.56 -23.34 -48.19
N LYS A 734 -15.51 -22.43 -47.94
CA LYS A 734 -16.90 -22.80 -47.66
C LYS A 734 -17.65 -23.27 -48.92
N MET A 735 -17.40 -22.72 -50.10
CA MET A 735 -17.99 -23.19 -51.35
C MET A 735 -17.52 -24.59 -51.73
N VAL A 736 -16.27 -24.97 -51.41
CA VAL A 736 -15.82 -26.37 -51.49
C VAL A 736 -16.61 -27.27 -50.52
N SER A 737 -17.00 -26.77 -49.35
CA SER A 737 -17.85 -27.50 -48.41
C SER A 737 -19.34 -27.56 -48.81
N LEU A 738 -19.80 -26.74 -49.77
CA LEU A 738 -21.20 -26.71 -50.24
C LEU A 738 -21.61 -27.93 -51.07
N GLY A 739 -20.67 -28.78 -51.49
CA GLY A 739 -20.99 -30.13 -51.98
C GLY A 739 -21.74 -31.00 -50.96
N SER A 740 -21.78 -30.60 -49.68
CA SER A 740 -22.46 -31.32 -48.58
C SER A 740 -23.86 -30.79 -48.22
N GLY A 741 -24.42 -29.82 -48.96
CA GLY A 741 -25.83 -29.43 -48.89
C GLY A 741 -26.31 -28.69 -47.62
N LYS A 742 -25.42 -28.25 -46.71
CA LYS A 742 -25.82 -27.70 -45.39
C LYS A 742 -25.90 -26.18 -45.25
N VAL A 743 -25.52 -25.38 -46.25
CA VAL A 743 -25.62 -23.90 -46.16
C VAL A 743 -26.06 -23.35 -47.53
N SER A 744 -27.02 -22.43 -47.59
CA SER A 744 -27.41 -21.81 -48.87
C SER A 744 -26.48 -20.63 -49.19
N LEU A 745 -26.10 -20.47 -50.46
CA LEU A 745 -25.30 -19.33 -50.92
C LEU A 745 -25.98 -17.99 -50.57
N ALA A 746 -27.31 -17.94 -50.58
CA ALA A 746 -28.11 -16.78 -50.17
C ALA A 746 -27.82 -16.36 -48.71
N SER A 747 -27.77 -17.31 -47.77
CA SER A 747 -27.50 -17.00 -46.35
C SER A 747 -26.09 -16.45 -46.11
N LEU A 748 -25.11 -16.87 -46.92
CA LEU A 748 -23.74 -16.36 -46.83
C LEU A 748 -23.62 -14.95 -47.42
N LEU A 749 -24.35 -14.66 -48.50
CA LEU A 749 -24.40 -13.33 -49.11
C LEU A 749 -25.14 -12.32 -48.23
N GLU A 750 -26.20 -12.75 -47.55
CA GLU A 750 -26.96 -11.93 -46.61
C GLU A 750 -26.09 -11.52 -45.41
N ARG A 751 -25.34 -12.49 -44.85
CA ARG A 751 -24.39 -12.23 -43.75
C ARG A 751 -23.21 -11.35 -44.17
N ARG A 752 -22.72 -11.47 -45.42
CA ARG A 752 -21.71 -10.54 -45.97
C ARG A 752 -22.25 -9.11 -46.03
N THR A 753 -23.50 -8.95 -46.46
CA THR A 753 -24.15 -7.64 -46.58
C THR A 753 -24.35 -7.00 -45.21
N GLU A 754 -24.73 -7.79 -44.21
CA GLU A 754 -24.87 -7.33 -42.81
C GLU A 754 -23.53 -6.88 -42.21
N VAL A 755 -22.47 -7.69 -42.37
CA VAL A 755 -21.12 -7.35 -41.87
C VAL A 755 -20.56 -6.12 -42.59
N ALA A 756 -20.72 -6.02 -43.91
CA ALA A 756 -20.31 -4.85 -44.68
C ALA A 756 -21.08 -3.59 -44.24
N GLY A 757 -22.38 -3.69 -44.00
CA GLY A 757 -23.21 -2.60 -43.47
C GLY A 757 -22.76 -2.13 -42.08
N GLY A 758 -22.48 -3.08 -41.18
CA GLY A 758 -21.98 -2.79 -39.83
C GLY A 758 -20.61 -2.10 -39.85
N LEU A 759 -19.71 -2.53 -40.72
CA LEU A 759 -18.38 -1.92 -40.86
C LEU A 759 -18.46 -0.50 -41.44
N ASN A 760 -19.30 -0.31 -42.47
CA ASN A 760 -19.50 1.00 -43.10
C ASN A 760 -20.14 2.01 -42.14
N ASN A 761 -21.06 1.57 -41.29
CA ASN A 761 -21.64 2.40 -40.23
C ASN A 761 -20.60 2.81 -39.16
N ARG A 762 -19.72 1.88 -38.74
CA ARG A 762 -18.63 2.20 -37.80
C ARG A 762 -17.63 3.18 -38.41
N LEU A 763 -17.29 3.05 -39.69
CA LEU A 763 -16.42 3.99 -40.40
C LEU A 763 -17.05 5.39 -40.50
N ARG A 764 -18.34 5.48 -40.84
CA ARG A 764 -19.07 6.76 -40.85
C ARG A 764 -19.17 7.40 -39.46
N GLN A 765 -19.37 6.60 -38.42
CA GLN A 765 -19.40 7.08 -37.04
C GLN A 765 -18.02 7.60 -36.60
N TYR A 766 -16.95 6.89 -36.98
CA TYR A 766 -15.58 7.31 -36.72
C TYR A 766 -15.26 8.62 -37.45
N ALA A 767 -15.61 8.74 -38.74
CA ALA A 767 -15.44 9.95 -39.53
C ALA A 767 -16.21 11.16 -38.95
N ARG A 768 -17.46 10.97 -38.49
CA ARG A 768 -18.25 12.03 -37.83
C ARG A 768 -17.66 12.47 -36.50
N THR A 769 -17.25 11.52 -35.66
CA THR A 769 -16.64 11.81 -34.36
C THR A 769 -15.31 12.54 -34.53
N TYR A 770 -14.55 12.14 -35.56
CA TYR A 770 -13.30 12.77 -35.92
C TYR A 770 -13.50 14.20 -36.48
N ALA A 771 -14.43 14.39 -37.43
CA ALA A 771 -14.78 15.70 -37.95
C ALA A 771 -15.21 16.67 -36.84
N ALA A 772 -16.03 16.21 -35.89
CA ALA A 772 -16.41 17.01 -34.72
C ALA A 772 -15.21 17.35 -33.82
N SER A 773 -14.26 16.42 -33.65
CA SER A 773 -13.08 16.64 -32.81
C SER A 773 -12.05 17.61 -33.40
N VAL A 774 -12.12 17.88 -34.71
CA VAL A 774 -11.24 18.81 -35.44
C VAL A 774 -11.94 20.14 -35.74
N GLN A 775 -13.22 20.12 -36.13
CA GLN A 775 -13.98 21.34 -36.42
C GLN A 775 -14.20 22.21 -35.18
N GLU A 776 -14.37 21.62 -34.01
CA GLU A 776 -14.71 22.39 -32.80
C GLU A 776 -13.52 23.16 -32.22
N PRO A 777 -12.30 22.59 -32.15
CA PRO A 777 -11.10 23.38 -31.84
C PRO A 777 -10.82 24.49 -32.86
N ILE A 778 -11.05 24.25 -34.15
CA ILE A 778 -10.85 25.27 -35.20
C ILE A 778 -11.88 26.40 -35.08
N ARG A 779 -13.16 26.08 -34.82
CA ARG A 779 -14.20 27.08 -34.51
C ARG A 779 -13.88 27.89 -33.26
N GLU A 780 -13.34 27.27 -32.22
CA GLU A 780 -12.93 27.94 -30.99
C GLU A 780 -11.74 28.88 -31.22
N ILE A 781 -10.77 28.49 -32.07
CA ILE A 781 -9.66 29.35 -32.49
C ILE A 781 -10.17 30.53 -33.33
N LEU A 782 -11.09 30.30 -34.27
CA LEU A 782 -11.71 31.37 -35.07
C LEU A 782 -12.54 32.34 -34.21
N LYS A 783 -13.28 31.83 -33.21
CA LYS A 783 -13.99 32.67 -32.22
C LYS A 783 -13.03 33.47 -31.32
N ALA A 784 -11.85 32.93 -31.02
CA ALA A 784 -10.83 33.64 -30.25
C ALA A 784 -10.10 34.72 -31.08
N GLY A 785 -10.13 34.60 -32.41
CA GLY A 785 -9.56 35.56 -33.36
C GLY A 785 -10.45 36.78 -33.67
N GLU A 786 -11.71 36.82 -33.24
CA GLU A 786 -12.54 38.04 -33.30
C GLU A 786 -12.17 39.02 -32.17
N LEU A 787 -10.95 39.57 -32.23
CA LEU A 787 -10.57 40.78 -31.49
C LEU A 787 -11.14 41.99 -32.24
N LYS A 788 -12.38 42.35 -31.96
CA LYS A 788 -13.05 43.51 -32.56
C LYS A 788 -12.61 44.88 -32.01
N ASP A 789 -11.69 44.97 -31.05
CA ASP A 789 -11.35 46.25 -30.38
C ASP A 789 -9.88 46.40 -29.97
N VAL A 790 -8.94 46.28 -30.92
CA VAL A 790 -7.53 46.70 -30.70
C VAL A 790 -7.08 47.78 -31.70
N GLY A 791 -8.04 48.43 -32.37
CA GLY A 791 -7.77 49.45 -33.39
C GLY A 791 -7.64 50.89 -32.87
N THR A 792 -7.72 51.16 -31.57
CA THR A 792 -7.86 52.56 -31.07
C THR A 792 -6.73 53.05 -30.16
N SER A 793 -5.65 52.30 -29.95
CA SER A 793 -4.55 52.74 -29.08
C SER A 793 -3.19 52.96 -29.75
N LEU A 794 -3.10 52.86 -31.08
CA LEU A 794 -1.88 53.24 -31.81
C LEU A 794 -2.29 54.09 -33.02
N GLY A 795 -2.15 55.41 -32.87
CA GLY A 795 -2.42 56.35 -33.95
C GLY A 795 -1.48 56.12 -35.12
N VAL A 796 -1.93 55.37 -36.13
CA VAL A 796 -1.29 55.29 -37.44
C VAL A 796 -2.39 55.30 -38.50
N ASN A 797 -2.44 56.38 -39.28
CA ASN A 797 -3.26 56.50 -40.48
C ASN A 797 -2.66 55.63 -41.58
N GLY A 798 -3.27 54.49 -41.88
CA GLY A 798 -2.96 53.66 -43.04
C GLY A 798 -4.09 52.66 -43.29
N GLU A 799 -4.62 52.61 -44.52
CA GLU A 799 -5.72 51.72 -44.88
C GLU A 799 -5.37 50.23 -44.68
N PRO A 800 -6.31 49.40 -44.18
CA PRO A 800 -6.05 47.98 -43.94
C PRO A 800 -6.14 47.19 -45.24
N ARG A 801 -4.99 46.72 -45.75
CA ARG A 801 -4.90 45.71 -46.83
C ARG A 801 -4.76 44.25 -46.32
N GLY A 802 -4.70 44.03 -45.01
CA GLY A 802 -4.44 42.70 -44.42
C GLY A 802 -5.65 41.77 -44.26
N ASP A 803 -6.86 42.32 -44.11
CA ASP A 803 -8.03 41.52 -43.71
C ASP A 803 -8.62 40.67 -44.84
N SER A 804 -8.47 41.09 -46.10
CA SER A 804 -8.98 40.33 -47.25
C SER A 804 -8.09 39.13 -47.61
N LEU A 805 -6.77 39.24 -47.40
CA LEU A 805 -5.80 38.19 -47.71
C LEU A 805 -5.92 37.01 -46.74
N ASN A 806 -6.07 37.30 -45.44
CA ASN A 806 -6.20 36.29 -44.40
C ASN A 806 -7.51 35.50 -44.50
N ARG A 807 -8.61 36.17 -44.87
CA ARG A 807 -9.92 35.52 -45.04
C ARG A 807 -9.99 34.64 -46.28
N ALA A 808 -9.51 35.13 -47.43
CA ALA A 808 -9.49 34.35 -48.67
C ALA A 808 -8.59 33.10 -48.57
N MET A 809 -7.46 33.22 -47.85
CA MET A 809 -6.54 32.10 -47.63
C MET A 809 -7.11 31.05 -46.67
N LEU A 810 -7.84 31.47 -45.63
CA LEU A 810 -8.54 30.58 -44.70
C LEU A 810 -9.73 29.87 -45.37
N GLU A 811 -10.47 30.54 -46.24
CA GLU A 811 -11.57 29.94 -47.01
C GLU A 811 -11.04 28.89 -48.01
N ALA A 812 -9.89 29.14 -48.67
CA ALA A 812 -9.23 28.17 -49.55
C ALA A 812 -8.68 26.93 -48.80
N ILE A 813 -8.17 27.11 -47.57
CA ILE A 813 -7.74 26.00 -46.71
C ILE A 813 -8.96 25.16 -46.29
N LEU A 814 -10.08 25.80 -45.95
CA LEU A 814 -11.31 25.11 -45.55
C LEU A 814 -11.97 24.35 -46.72
N GLU A 815 -11.97 24.89 -47.94
CA GLU A 815 -12.42 24.17 -49.14
C GLU A 815 -11.53 22.96 -49.45
N SER A 816 -10.21 23.10 -49.34
CA SER A 816 -9.24 22.00 -49.48
C SER A 816 -9.48 20.86 -48.47
N PHE A 817 -9.78 21.22 -47.21
CA PHE A 817 -10.11 20.26 -46.16
C PHE A 817 -11.47 19.58 -46.39
N HIS A 818 -12.47 20.30 -46.91
CA HIS A 818 -13.80 19.73 -47.14
C HIS A 818 -13.80 18.76 -48.33
N VAL A 819 -13.10 19.10 -49.42
CA VAL A 819 -12.98 18.23 -50.61
C VAL A 819 -12.19 16.95 -50.29
N LYS A 820 -11.12 17.01 -49.49
CA LYS A 820 -10.30 15.84 -49.11
C LYS A 820 -10.87 14.96 -47.98
N ALA A 821 -11.79 15.48 -47.18
CA ALA A 821 -12.50 14.69 -46.17
C ALA A 821 -13.74 13.98 -46.72
N VAL A 822 -14.23 14.42 -47.89
CA VAL A 822 -15.36 13.83 -48.61
C VAL A 822 -14.89 12.78 -49.63
N GLN A 823 -13.72 12.96 -50.25
CA GLN A 823 -13.00 11.91 -50.99
C GLN A 823 -12.45 10.85 -50.02
#